data_AF-A0A482ZXC7-F1
#
_entry.id   AF-A0A482ZXC7-F1
#
_cell.length_a   1.000
_cell.length_b   1.000
_cell.length_c   1.000
_cell.angle_alpha   90.00
_cell.angle_beta   90.00
_cell.angle_gamma   90.00
#
_symmetry.space_group_name_H-M   'P 1'
#
loop_
_entity.id
_entity.type
_entity.pdbx_description
1 polymer ?
#
loop_
_entity_poly.entity_id
_entity_poly.type
_entity_poly.pdbx_seq_one_letter_code
_entity_poly.pdbx_strand_id
1 'polypeptide(L)'
;MRQFNVIIVLLGALALTACGGGSPTPSINKSANILDSAVEGLGYSIDGGVEQYTDKTGKFDYSSSDSKVTFKIGGLTLKKDFLLSKINVDNKVFPTDLVGVDRNNVTNPQMIKILQILQTLDEDSNPDNGVKITVDTREDITTIVDIADADVSASAVVHEANKTLISESKAIAHFIKTLKNENINIAPVIATTAPTTATEDILYSYNANVNDADSGDTHTWSILGKPANMTLNSNTGQINWTPLEGVTTSGEITLTVTDNGTGNLTAIQRFTIAVTQVNDAPVIATTAPTTATEDTLYSYNANVNYDSGDTHIWSISGKPANMTLNSNTGQINWTPLEGVTTSGEITLSVTDSGNLTAVQRFTIAVTQVNDAPVITTIAPTTATEDTIYSYDANMRDVDNGDTHTWSIPRKPTGMTLNTSTGQINWTPLEGVTTSGEITLSVTDSGNLTAIQRFTIAVTQVNDAPVINSAGSINVVENNIDAGYTASATDAEGNAITYNLSGVDKDLFELDGSSGALTFKSAPDFENAVDVNTNNVYELDIKASDGTATTTKPLSVQVIKQQPLVVVRIEFNDMTFDHGASIWAKKIFGSSEGQLNHYFNEISQGRYQFVKAVETQGTTNDGVITATLAINHPNSGRDFAQKGIVDALIFADSSIDFSQYDTNKDGEISQDELQLLFLVAGGESAIGQSPGVWAHAASVTNPITHDGVKLRYYSMFGEKHSDNKDATIGIIAHELGHVAFNLPDLYDTSENTEGIGQFGLMGAGSWGKKESEQPGKTPTHMTAWSKANSRFTYPIALATGTHSDLSVESTASDKYRAYKVETGSDKEYFLIENRAGRGYDLGLHVLNGNSDGSLFPGGLLILHINDNKESNSDKNYRWVDVEEANNAELDKNPNHNNGGGGHINNLFFSNNSVTFGNESTPNSKRYDGNPSGVSVTDISAAGDTMTITVIKN
;
A
#
# COMPACT_ATOMS: atom_id res chain seq x y z
N MET A 1 22.62 130.41 26.23
CA MET A 1 21.95 130.54 27.55
C MET A 1 21.39 131.95 27.68
N ARG A 2 20.09 132.06 28.02
CA ARG A 2 19.37 133.20 28.65
C ARG A 2 19.16 134.53 27.89
N GLN A 3 17.85 134.86 27.73
CA GLN A 3 17.12 136.16 27.79
C GLN A 3 16.39 136.76 26.54
N PHE A 4 15.06 136.98 26.74
CA PHE A 4 14.00 137.94 26.24
C PHE A 4 13.42 138.02 24.78
N ASN A 5 12.06 137.98 24.64
CA ASN A 5 11.14 138.45 23.54
C ASN A 5 9.61 138.43 23.92
N VAL A 6 8.79 139.47 23.58
CA VAL A 6 7.29 139.70 23.70
C VAL A 6 6.74 140.48 22.46
N ILE A 7 5.51 140.16 21.98
CA ILE A 7 4.50 140.82 21.05
C ILE A 7 4.96 141.60 19.76
N ILE A 8 4.62 141.11 18.53
CA ILE A 8 4.80 141.68 17.14
C ILE A 8 3.67 141.13 16.20
N VAL A 9 2.79 141.87 15.48
CA VAL A 9 2.82 142.61 14.16
C VAL A 9 2.88 141.76 12.86
N LEU A 10 1.74 141.84 12.11
CA LEU A 10 1.42 141.60 10.67
C LEU A 10 1.67 140.21 10.03
N LEU A 11 0.61 139.64 9.42
CA LEU A 11 0.42 139.50 7.94
C LEU A 11 1.58 138.77 7.24
N GLY A 12 1.33 137.71 6.49
CA GLY A 12 0.84 137.87 5.13
C GLY A 12 1.99 138.31 4.23
N ALA A 13 2.52 137.38 3.43
CA ALA A 13 3.57 137.60 2.44
C ALA A 13 4.96 137.99 2.98
N LEU A 14 5.95 137.57 2.21
CA LEU A 14 7.27 138.17 2.03
C LEU A 14 8.11 138.57 3.26
N ALA A 15 9.34 138.06 3.19
CA ALA A 15 10.54 138.86 3.34
C ALA A 15 10.80 139.54 4.70
N LEU A 16 11.87 139.03 5.30
CA LEU A 16 13.00 139.82 5.77
C LEU A 16 12.74 140.92 6.82
N THR A 17 13.48 140.69 7.91
CA THR A 17 14.33 141.66 8.60
C THR A 17 13.71 142.64 9.58
N ALA A 18 14.26 142.51 10.81
CA ALA A 18 14.81 143.59 11.62
C ALA A 18 13.78 144.47 12.35
N CYS A 19 13.96 144.89 13.60
CA CYS A 19 14.98 144.70 14.63
C CYS A 19 14.47 145.50 15.84
N GLY A 20 14.78 145.06 17.06
CA GLY A 20 15.18 146.00 18.12
C GLY A 20 14.11 146.56 19.07
N GLY A 21 13.89 145.84 20.18
CA GLY A 21 14.32 146.28 21.52
C GLY A 21 13.66 147.48 22.20
N GLY A 22 13.09 147.25 23.39
CA GLY A 22 12.89 148.27 24.43
C GLY A 22 11.72 148.01 25.41
N SER A 23 12.03 147.55 26.63
CA SER A 23 11.21 147.37 27.88
C SER A 23 10.07 148.39 28.14
N PRO A 24 8.97 148.16 28.94
CA PRO A 24 8.62 147.08 29.91
C PRO A 24 7.15 146.51 29.82
N THR A 25 6.68 145.70 30.81
CA THR A 25 5.28 145.35 31.26
C THR A 25 4.55 144.04 30.80
N PRO A 26 3.67 143.43 31.66
CA PRO A 26 3.22 142.02 31.58
C PRO A 26 1.91 141.83 30.80
N SER A 27 1.69 140.63 30.24
CA SER A 27 0.40 139.89 30.16
C SER A 27 0.35 138.92 28.97
N ILE A 28 0.15 137.63 29.25
CA ILE A 28 -0.83 136.82 28.51
C ILE A 28 -1.62 136.05 29.57
N ASN A 29 -2.91 136.40 29.63
CA ASN A 29 -3.91 135.97 30.58
C ASN A 29 -4.66 134.74 30.05
N LYS A 30 -4.70 133.65 30.82
CA LYS A 30 -5.73 132.61 30.74
C LYS A 30 -7.04 133.14 31.31
N SER A 31 -8.15 132.55 30.87
CA SER A 31 -9.47 132.88 31.39
C SER A 31 -10.30 131.64 31.65
N ALA A 32 -11.13 131.69 32.69
CA ALA A 32 -12.11 130.66 32.97
C ALA A 32 -13.46 131.29 33.32
N ASN A 33 -14.51 130.52 33.11
CA ASN A 33 -15.88 130.94 33.43
C ASN A 33 -16.38 130.14 34.62
N ILE A 34 -16.94 130.82 35.61
CA ILE A 34 -17.69 130.14 36.66
C ILE A 34 -19.06 129.79 36.06
N LEU A 35 -19.35 128.48 35.96
CA LEU A 35 -20.56 127.99 35.33
C LEU A 35 -21.76 128.18 36.27
N ASP A 36 -22.92 128.48 35.69
CA ASP A 36 -24.13 128.96 36.38
C ASP A 36 -24.00 130.37 36.97
N SER A 37 -23.05 131.15 36.46
CA SER A 37 -22.75 132.47 36.97
C SER A 37 -22.53 133.42 35.79
N ALA A 38 -23.58 134.09 35.31
CA ALA A 38 -23.43 135.33 34.56
C ALA A 38 -23.21 136.48 35.56
N VAL A 39 -22.33 136.25 36.53
CA VAL A 39 -22.13 137.12 37.69
C VAL A 39 -21.18 138.21 37.26
N GLU A 40 -21.72 139.31 36.73
CA GLU A 40 -20.98 140.56 36.69
C GLU A 40 -20.74 141.02 38.13
N GLY A 41 -19.49 141.33 38.50
CA GLY A 41 -19.21 141.94 39.80
C GLY A 41 -18.79 140.99 40.93
N LEU A 42 -18.54 139.70 40.68
CA LEU A 42 -17.96 138.79 41.70
C LEU A 42 -16.51 139.17 41.96
N GLY A 43 -16.16 139.43 43.21
CA GLY A 43 -14.80 139.76 43.63
C GLY A 43 -13.87 138.56 43.47
N TYR A 44 -12.71 138.75 42.87
CA TYR A 44 -11.66 137.75 42.85
C TYR A 44 -10.29 138.37 43.05
N SER A 45 -9.41 137.66 43.75
CA SER A 45 -8.01 138.04 43.93
C SER A 45 -7.11 136.86 43.59
N ILE A 46 -6.16 137.08 42.68
CA ILE A 46 -5.19 136.08 42.27
C ILE A 46 -3.95 136.17 43.16
N ASP A 47 -3.50 135.03 43.71
CA ASP A 47 -2.33 134.91 44.59
C ASP A 47 -2.24 135.96 45.73
N GLY A 48 -3.40 136.45 46.21
CA GLY A 48 -3.48 137.46 47.28
C GLY A 48 -3.24 138.91 46.84
N GLY A 49 -3.24 139.18 45.54
CA GLY A 49 -3.13 140.52 44.95
C GLY A 49 -4.37 141.39 45.14
N VAL A 50 -4.38 142.54 44.45
CA VAL A 50 -5.49 143.50 44.47
C VAL A 50 -6.76 142.83 43.93
N GLU A 51 -7.88 143.06 44.62
CA GLU A 51 -9.19 142.51 44.25
C GLU A 51 -9.72 143.11 42.94
N GLN A 52 -10.17 142.23 42.04
CA GLN A 52 -10.79 142.53 40.75
C GLN A 52 -12.19 141.92 40.69
N TYR A 53 -12.93 142.17 39.61
CA TYR A 53 -14.31 141.72 39.47
C TYR A 53 -14.56 141.04 38.12
N THR A 54 -15.37 139.98 38.14
CA THR A 54 -15.76 139.23 36.94
C THR A 54 -16.64 140.05 36.00
N ASP A 55 -16.58 139.71 34.70
CA ASP A 55 -17.44 140.32 33.69
C ASP A 55 -18.85 139.67 33.64
N LYS A 56 -19.69 140.16 32.73
CA LYS A 56 -21.08 139.71 32.50
C LYS A 56 -21.25 138.23 32.19
N THR A 57 -20.19 137.54 31.79
CA THR A 57 -20.19 136.11 31.48
C THR A 57 -19.63 135.27 32.63
N GLY A 58 -19.30 135.90 33.76
CA GLY A 58 -18.62 135.26 34.89
C GLY A 58 -17.16 134.94 34.59
N LYS A 59 -16.57 135.58 33.57
CA LYS A 59 -15.19 135.36 33.18
C LYS A 59 -14.26 136.07 34.16
N PHE A 60 -13.23 135.36 34.60
CA PHE A 60 -12.10 135.94 35.31
C PHE A 60 -10.79 135.57 34.60
N ASP A 61 -9.85 136.50 34.64
CA ASP A 61 -8.55 136.37 33.99
C ASP A 61 -7.46 136.10 35.04
N TYR A 62 -6.55 135.20 34.69
CA TYR A 62 -5.37 134.81 35.49
C TYR A 62 -4.21 134.49 34.54
N SER A 63 -2.98 134.40 35.03
CA SER A 63 -1.82 134.02 34.22
C SER A 63 -1.40 132.58 34.49
N SER A 64 -0.60 131.99 33.61
CA SER A 64 -0.06 130.64 33.82
C SER A 64 0.94 130.53 34.99
N SER A 65 1.45 131.65 35.51
CA SER A 65 2.31 131.66 36.70
C SER A 65 1.53 131.71 38.01
N ASP A 66 0.23 132.04 37.94
CA ASP A 66 -0.60 132.16 39.13
C ASP A 66 -0.98 130.78 39.64
N SER A 67 -0.97 130.63 40.96
CA SER A 67 -1.19 129.33 41.60
C SER A 67 -2.63 129.16 42.08
N LYS A 68 -3.24 130.24 42.58
CA LYS A 68 -4.51 130.19 43.27
C LYS A 68 -5.35 131.46 43.08
N VAL A 69 -6.66 131.28 43.14
CA VAL A 69 -7.66 132.36 43.11
C VAL A 69 -8.54 132.28 44.35
N THR A 70 -8.80 133.43 44.95
CA THR A 70 -9.80 133.58 46.02
C THR A 70 -11.00 134.31 45.45
N PHE A 71 -12.21 133.75 45.63
CA PHE A 71 -13.48 134.37 45.21
C PHE A 71 -14.24 134.93 46.41
N LYS A 72 -14.81 136.13 46.23
CA LYS A 72 -15.49 136.92 47.27
C LYS A 72 -16.71 137.65 46.75
N ILE A 73 -17.65 137.94 47.66
CA ILE A 73 -18.77 138.85 47.45
C ILE A 73 -18.79 139.82 48.64
N GLY A 74 -18.43 141.08 48.42
CA GLY A 74 -18.27 142.05 49.53
C GLY A 74 -17.25 141.56 50.55
N GLY A 75 -17.60 141.57 51.84
CA GLY A 75 -16.77 141.00 52.92
C GLY A 75 -16.71 139.46 52.95
N LEU A 76 -17.57 138.77 52.20
CA LEU A 76 -17.75 137.32 52.26
C LEU A 76 -16.75 136.58 51.36
N THR A 77 -16.02 135.60 51.90
CA THR A 77 -15.14 134.74 51.08
C THR A 77 -15.88 133.45 50.73
N LEU A 78 -16.10 133.22 49.43
CA LEU A 78 -16.75 132.00 48.93
C LEU A 78 -15.79 130.82 48.88
N LYS A 79 -14.56 131.08 48.39
CA LYS A 79 -13.48 130.10 48.39
C LYS A 79 -12.14 130.81 48.45
N LYS A 80 -11.39 130.55 49.52
CA LYS A 80 -10.00 130.97 49.64
C LYS A 80 -9.08 130.00 48.91
N ASP A 81 -8.10 130.53 48.19
CA ASP A 81 -6.96 129.79 47.64
C ASP A 81 -7.33 128.58 46.73
N PHE A 82 -8.32 128.72 45.85
CA PHE A 82 -8.66 127.69 44.86
C PHE A 82 -7.53 127.49 43.84
N LEU A 83 -7.03 126.26 43.71
CA LEU A 83 -5.92 125.95 42.80
C LEU A 83 -6.35 126.05 41.33
N LEU A 84 -5.72 126.95 40.59
CA LEU A 84 -6.02 127.21 39.18
C LEU A 84 -5.71 126.00 38.28
N SER A 85 -4.84 125.08 38.72
CA SER A 85 -4.54 123.83 38.01
C SER A 85 -5.74 122.90 37.84
N LYS A 86 -6.80 123.05 38.64
CA LYS A 86 -8.02 122.21 38.56
C LYS A 86 -8.98 122.60 37.43
N ILE A 87 -8.75 123.72 36.75
CA ILE A 87 -9.67 124.27 35.72
C ILE A 87 -9.40 123.69 34.30
N ASN A 88 -8.31 122.94 34.14
CA ASN A 88 -7.67 122.68 32.83
C ASN A 88 -8.42 121.78 31.82
N VAL A 89 -9.57 121.19 32.14
CA VAL A 89 -10.24 120.25 31.22
C VAL A 89 -11.30 120.94 30.36
N ASP A 90 -12.05 121.90 30.92
CA ASP A 90 -13.20 122.52 30.24
C ASP A 90 -13.23 124.06 30.33
N ASN A 91 -12.21 124.69 30.93
CA ASN A 91 -12.17 126.14 31.25
C ASN A 91 -13.39 126.63 32.07
N LYS A 92 -14.04 125.72 32.80
CA LYS A 92 -15.28 125.95 33.55
C LYS A 92 -15.08 125.54 35.00
N VAL A 93 -15.49 126.40 35.93
CA VAL A 93 -15.53 126.09 37.37
C VAL A 93 -16.98 125.90 37.78
N PHE A 94 -17.35 124.70 38.21
CA PHE A 94 -18.70 124.45 38.70
C PHE A 94 -18.82 124.87 40.17
N PRO A 95 -20.02 125.24 40.64
CA PRO A 95 -20.26 125.51 42.06
C PRO A 95 -19.83 124.34 42.97
N THR A 96 -19.98 123.09 42.49
CA THR A 96 -19.49 121.88 43.17
C THR A 96 -17.97 121.85 43.36
N ASP A 97 -17.20 122.48 42.46
CA ASP A 97 -15.74 122.53 42.55
C ASP A 97 -15.26 123.51 43.64
N LEU A 98 -16.05 124.54 43.95
CA LEU A 98 -15.76 125.50 45.02
C LEU A 98 -15.82 124.83 46.41
N VAL A 99 -16.73 123.86 46.57
CA VAL A 99 -16.90 123.06 47.81
C VAL A 99 -16.22 121.68 47.78
N GLY A 100 -15.76 121.21 46.61
CA GLY A 100 -15.06 119.93 46.48
C GLY A 100 -15.97 118.69 46.53
N VAL A 101 -17.16 118.76 45.93
CA VAL A 101 -18.20 117.71 45.97
C VAL A 101 -18.43 117.07 44.59
N ASP A 102 -18.82 115.79 44.55
CA ASP A 102 -19.16 115.04 43.32
C ASP A 102 -20.33 115.67 42.53
N ARG A 103 -20.16 115.79 41.21
CA ARG A 103 -21.09 116.40 40.25
C ARG A 103 -22.47 115.73 40.22
N ASN A 104 -22.54 114.45 40.59
CA ASN A 104 -23.80 113.70 40.59
C ASN A 104 -24.56 113.78 41.93
N ASN A 105 -23.97 114.39 42.97
CA ASN A 105 -24.60 114.47 44.29
C ASN A 105 -25.32 115.80 44.53
N VAL A 106 -26.47 115.95 43.85
CA VAL A 106 -27.34 117.13 43.91
C VAL A 106 -27.98 117.39 45.28
N THR A 107 -27.76 116.52 46.27
CA THR A 107 -28.34 116.63 47.62
C THR A 107 -27.37 117.20 48.67
N ASN A 108 -26.14 117.60 48.29
CA ASN A 108 -25.16 118.07 49.25
C ASN A 108 -25.59 119.40 49.93
N PRO A 109 -25.70 119.45 51.27
CA PRO A 109 -26.24 120.62 51.96
C PRO A 109 -25.40 121.90 51.82
N GLN A 110 -24.07 121.79 51.72
CA GLN A 110 -23.20 122.96 51.55
C GLN A 110 -23.30 123.54 50.14
N MET A 111 -23.36 122.68 49.14
CA MET A 111 -23.58 123.07 47.75
C MET A 111 -24.96 123.74 47.58
N ILE A 112 -26.01 123.12 48.13
CA ILE A 112 -27.37 123.67 48.10
C ILE A 112 -27.41 125.05 48.74
N LYS A 113 -26.76 125.23 49.89
CA LYS A 113 -26.67 126.54 50.57
C LYS A 113 -26.00 127.61 49.71
N ILE A 114 -24.89 127.29 49.05
CA ILE A 114 -24.19 128.25 48.17
C ILE A 114 -25.09 128.62 46.98
N LEU A 115 -25.74 127.65 46.36
CA LEU A 115 -26.69 127.92 45.27
C LEU A 115 -27.86 128.78 45.74
N GLN A 116 -28.42 128.50 46.92
CA GLN A 116 -29.48 129.33 47.49
C GLN A 116 -29.00 130.76 47.74
N ILE A 117 -27.80 130.96 48.27
CA ILE A 117 -27.25 132.31 48.51
C ILE A 117 -27.06 133.06 47.18
N LEU A 118 -26.37 132.44 46.21
CA LEU A 118 -26.09 133.06 44.92
C LEU A 118 -27.39 133.43 44.20
N GLN A 119 -28.34 132.49 44.11
CA GLN A 119 -29.61 132.74 43.41
C GLN A 119 -30.58 133.64 44.18
N THR A 120 -30.47 133.74 45.51
CA THR A 120 -31.26 134.71 46.30
C THR A 120 -30.77 136.14 46.09
N LEU A 121 -29.47 136.31 45.87
CA LEU A 121 -28.86 137.61 45.58
C LEU A 121 -29.05 138.02 44.11
N ASP A 122 -29.52 137.12 43.26
CA ASP A 122 -29.81 137.38 41.87
C ASP A 122 -30.97 138.37 41.70
N GLU A 123 -30.72 139.50 41.05
CA GLU A 123 -31.70 140.57 40.96
C GLU A 123 -32.56 140.56 39.70
N ASP A 124 -32.15 139.84 38.65
CA ASP A 124 -32.92 139.84 37.39
C ASP A 124 -34.14 138.91 37.43
N SER A 125 -34.24 138.07 38.47
CA SER A 125 -35.34 137.12 38.74
C SER A 125 -35.62 136.16 37.58
N ASN A 126 -34.68 135.99 36.65
CA ASN A 126 -34.84 135.13 35.48
C ASN A 126 -34.26 133.74 35.77
N PRO A 127 -35.08 132.68 35.79
CA PRO A 127 -34.64 131.33 36.16
C PRO A 127 -33.88 130.60 35.03
N ASP A 128 -33.62 131.25 33.88
CA ASP A 128 -33.00 130.61 32.71
C ASP A 128 -31.62 131.21 32.34
N ASN A 129 -31.09 132.18 33.09
CA ASN A 129 -29.71 132.70 32.99
C ASN A 129 -29.01 132.67 34.36
N GLY A 130 -27.69 132.82 34.38
CA GLY A 130 -26.90 132.77 35.62
C GLY A 130 -27.02 134.05 36.46
N VAL A 131 -26.67 133.93 37.74
CA VAL A 131 -26.82 134.94 38.80
C VAL A 131 -26.15 136.29 38.46
N LYS A 132 -26.80 137.43 38.71
CA LYS A 132 -26.23 138.79 38.52
C LYS A 132 -26.25 139.62 39.82
N ILE A 133 -25.11 140.23 40.19
CA ILE A 133 -24.95 141.01 41.44
C ILE A 133 -24.56 142.47 41.12
N THR A 134 -25.40 143.44 41.50
CA THR A 134 -25.16 144.88 41.24
C THR A 134 -24.31 145.53 42.36
N VAL A 135 -23.59 146.61 42.03
CA VAL A 135 -22.56 147.26 42.89
C VAL A 135 -23.04 147.67 44.29
N ASP A 136 -24.33 147.93 44.49
CA ASP A 136 -24.90 148.49 45.72
C ASP A 136 -24.92 147.49 46.90
N THR A 137 -25.08 146.20 46.65
CA THR A 137 -25.24 145.20 47.73
C THR A 137 -23.93 144.81 48.42
N ARG A 138 -22.79 145.40 48.03
CA ARG A 138 -21.48 145.11 48.64
C ARG A 138 -21.23 145.87 49.93
N GLU A 139 -21.79 147.08 50.08
CA GLU A 139 -21.51 147.93 51.25
C GLU A 139 -22.30 147.50 52.50
N ASP A 140 -23.37 146.74 52.32
CA ASP A 140 -24.25 146.33 53.43
C ASP A 140 -23.82 145.01 54.12
N ILE A 141 -22.81 144.30 53.62
CA ILE A 141 -22.33 143.03 54.21
C ILE A 141 -20.99 143.27 54.92
N THR A 142 -21.05 143.69 56.19
CA THR A 142 -19.86 144.17 56.93
C THR A 142 -19.10 143.09 57.70
N THR A 143 -19.63 141.87 57.76
CA THR A 143 -19.02 140.77 58.52
C THR A 143 -18.34 139.76 57.57
N ILE A 144 -17.04 139.52 57.76
CA ILE A 144 -16.32 138.47 57.05
C ILE A 144 -16.77 137.12 57.62
N VAL A 145 -17.48 136.34 56.81
CA VAL A 145 -17.80 134.93 57.09
C VAL A 145 -17.12 134.09 56.02
N ASP A 146 -16.39 133.05 56.45
CA ASP A 146 -15.86 132.03 55.55
C ASP A 146 -16.88 130.90 55.45
N ILE A 147 -17.53 130.74 54.29
CA ILE A 147 -18.59 129.74 54.10
C ILE A 147 -18.02 128.31 54.08
N ALA A 148 -16.70 128.18 53.93
CA ALA A 148 -16.05 126.88 53.92
C ALA A 148 -15.93 126.23 55.33
N ASP A 149 -16.13 126.99 56.42
CA ASP A 149 -16.02 126.46 57.79
C ASP A 149 -17.40 126.23 58.42
N ALA A 150 -17.60 125.01 58.89
CA ALA A 150 -18.92 124.40 59.04
C ALA A 150 -19.63 124.76 60.36
N ASP A 151 -20.12 125.99 60.54
CA ASP A 151 -21.26 126.25 61.47
C ASP A 151 -21.94 127.65 61.38
N VAL A 152 -21.98 128.30 60.20
CA VAL A 152 -22.64 129.62 60.08
C VAL A 152 -24.01 129.52 59.40
N SER A 153 -25.06 129.88 60.14
CA SER A 153 -26.44 129.88 59.67
C SER A 153 -26.63 130.92 58.57
N ALA A 154 -27.03 130.46 57.38
CA ALA A 154 -27.30 131.27 56.19
C ALA A 154 -28.32 132.41 56.41
N SER A 155 -29.07 132.41 57.52
CA SER A 155 -29.98 133.52 57.85
C SER A 155 -29.24 134.82 58.19
N ALA A 156 -27.99 134.77 58.70
CA ALA A 156 -27.27 135.98 59.10
C ALA A 156 -26.85 136.84 57.90
N VAL A 157 -26.43 136.20 56.79
CA VAL A 157 -25.91 136.91 55.60
C VAL A 157 -27.03 137.62 54.85
N VAL A 158 -28.25 137.08 54.87
CA VAL A 158 -29.39 137.64 54.11
C VAL A 158 -30.25 138.58 54.99
N HIS A 159 -30.13 138.52 56.33
CA HIS A 159 -30.86 139.43 57.22
C HIS A 159 -30.38 140.89 57.12
N GLU A 160 -29.09 141.11 56.82
CA GLU A 160 -28.55 142.46 56.57
C GLU A 160 -29.04 143.05 55.23
N ALA A 161 -29.31 142.21 54.21
CA ALA A 161 -29.77 142.64 52.88
C ALA A 161 -31.31 142.69 52.70
N ASN A 162 -32.11 142.43 53.74
CA ASN A 162 -33.58 142.43 53.71
C ASN A 162 -34.24 141.49 52.66
N LYS A 163 -33.57 140.41 52.23
CA LYS A 163 -34.11 139.38 51.29
C LYS A 163 -34.40 138.06 52.01
N THR A 164 -35.23 137.19 51.42
CA THR A 164 -35.52 135.83 51.95
C THR A 164 -34.90 134.77 51.03
N LEU A 165 -34.23 133.76 51.59
CA LEU A 165 -33.62 132.67 50.82
C LEU A 165 -34.66 131.90 49.99
N ILE A 166 -34.30 131.59 48.75
CA ILE A 166 -35.10 130.68 47.92
C ILE A 166 -35.09 129.24 48.50
N SER A 167 -36.13 128.46 48.22
CA SER A 167 -36.23 127.07 48.70
C SER A 167 -35.17 126.16 48.09
N GLU A 168 -34.66 125.19 48.86
CA GLU A 168 -33.67 124.19 48.39
C GLU A 168 -34.09 123.51 47.08
N SER A 169 -35.36 123.14 46.96
CA SER A 169 -35.92 122.50 45.77
C SER A 169 -35.85 123.36 44.51
N LYS A 170 -35.96 124.68 44.63
CA LYS A 170 -35.82 125.61 43.50
C LYS A 170 -34.36 125.75 43.07
N ALA A 171 -33.45 125.83 44.05
CA ALA A 171 -32.01 125.91 43.79
C ALA A 171 -31.49 124.65 43.07
N ILE A 172 -31.94 123.48 43.50
CA ILE A 172 -31.58 122.19 42.88
C ILE A 172 -32.22 122.04 41.49
N ALA A 173 -33.48 122.43 41.32
CA ALA A 173 -34.18 122.31 40.03
C ALA A 173 -33.49 123.14 38.92
N HIS A 174 -33.00 124.33 39.26
CA HIS A 174 -32.20 125.16 38.36
C HIS A 174 -30.91 124.44 37.92
N PHE A 175 -30.15 123.92 38.89
CA PHE A 175 -28.89 123.21 38.64
C PHE A 175 -29.07 121.96 37.75
N ILE A 176 -30.12 121.17 37.98
CA ILE A 176 -30.41 119.96 37.18
C ILE A 176 -30.87 120.31 35.75
N LYS A 177 -31.65 121.39 35.57
CA LYS A 177 -32.12 121.81 34.24
C LYS A 177 -30.94 122.24 33.36
N THR A 178 -29.92 122.86 33.95
CA THR A 178 -28.66 123.22 33.28
C THR A 178 -27.80 121.99 32.92
N LEU A 179 -27.89 120.89 33.67
CA LEU A 179 -27.17 119.63 33.39
C LEU A 179 -27.87 118.72 32.36
N LYS A 180 -29.20 118.76 32.23
CA LYS A 180 -29.99 117.85 31.37
C LYS A 180 -30.06 118.20 29.88
N ASN A 181 -29.43 119.30 29.44
CA ASN A 181 -29.44 119.70 28.03
C ASN A 181 -28.44 118.93 27.13
N GLU A 182 -27.82 117.83 27.58
CA GLU A 182 -26.76 117.10 26.83
C GLU A 182 -26.89 115.54 26.67
N ASN A 183 -28.09 114.94 26.56
CA ASN A 183 -28.35 113.53 26.11
C ASN A 183 -27.18 112.48 26.18
N ILE A 184 -27.12 111.65 27.23
CA ILE A 184 -26.08 110.60 27.41
C ILE A 184 -26.74 109.19 27.47
N ASN A 185 -26.24 108.23 26.67
CA ASN A 185 -26.70 106.82 26.55
C ASN A 185 -26.17 105.89 27.67
N ILE A 186 -26.94 104.88 28.11
CA ILE A 186 -26.64 103.91 29.20
C ILE A 186 -26.66 102.47 28.64
N ALA A 187 -25.78 101.57 29.14
CA ALA A 187 -25.67 100.21 28.62
C ALA A 187 -26.75 99.23 29.14
N PRO A 188 -27.16 98.20 28.34
CA PRO A 188 -28.10 97.16 28.76
C PRO A 188 -27.50 96.20 29.80
N VAL A 189 -28.35 95.39 30.47
CA VAL A 189 -27.96 94.35 31.44
C VAL A 189 -28.69 93.02 31.17
N ILE A 190 -27.98 91.89 31.15
CA ILE A 190 -28.58 90.54 31.05
C ILE A 190 -29.20 90.16 32.40
N ALA A 191 -30.51 89.93 32.44
CA ALA A 191 -31.30 89.77 33.65
C ALA A 191 -31.41 88.32 34.18
N THR A 192 -31.00 87.33 33.39
CA THR A 192 -31.10 85.89 33.71
C THR A 192 -29.73 85.22 33.71
N THR A 193 -29.62 84.02 34.30
CA THR A 193 -28.41 83.18 34.30
C THR A 193 -28.66 81.85 33.58
N ALA A 194 -27.72 81.42 32.73
CA ALA A 194 -27.82 80.16 31.98
C ALA A 194 -27.77 78.92 32.88
N PRO A 195 -28.58 77.87 32.62
CA PRO A 195 -28.38 76.55 33.23
C PRO A 195 -27.03 75.96 32.81
N THR A 196 -26.29 75.41 33.77
CA THR A 196 -24.91 74.94 33.56
C THR A 196 -24.77 73.43 33.38
N THR A 197 -25.88 72.72 33.16
CA THR A 197 -25.90 71.26 32.96
C THR A 197 -26.80 70.86 31.79
N ALA A 198 -26.41 69.80 31.07
CA ALA A 198 -27.17 69.11 30.04
C ALA A 198 -26.94 67.58 30.18
N THR A 199 -27.75 66.79 29.50
CA THR A 199 -27.55 65.35 29.34
C THR A 199 -27.38 65.08 27.85
N GLU A 200 -26.44 64.22 27.47
CA GLU A 200 -26.27 63.90 26.05
C GLU A 200 -27.52 63.26 25.46
N ASP A 201 -27.68 63.41 24.15
CA ASP A 201 -28.86 63.02 23.36
C ASP A 201 -30.19 63.68 23.79
N ILE A 202 -30.17 64.57 24.78
CA ILE A 202 -31.32 65.34 25.25
C ILE A 202 -31.15 66.81 24.88
N LEU A 203 -32.22 67.45 24.39
CA LEU A 203 -32.24 68.87 24.03
C LEU A 203 -32.12 69.78 25.27
N TYR A 204 -31.05 70.56 25.33
CA TYR A 204 -30.83 71.70 26.22
C TYR A 204 -31.42 72.99 25.61
N SER A 205 -32.08 73.83 26.44
CA SER A 205 -32.63 75.14 26.04
C SER A 205 -32.47 76.22 27.11
N TYR A 206 -32.11 77.44 26.71
CA TYR A 206 -31.99 78.62 27.59
C TYR A 206 -32.53 79.88 26.91
N ASN A 207 -33.43 80.62 27.56
CA ASN A 207 -33.94 81.90 27.10
C ASN A 207 -33.35 83.05 27.95
N ALA A 208 -32.45 83.84 27.37
CA ALA A 208 -31.86 84.98 28.06
C ALA A 208 -32.77 86.23 27.99
N ASN A 209 -32.92 86.95 29.10
CA ASN A 209 -33.67 88.21 29.16
C ASN A 209 -32.72 89.41 29.34
N VAL A 210 -33.10 90.58 28.83
CA VAL A 210 -32.34 91.85 28.93
C VAL A 210 -33.19 92.95 29.55
N ASN A 211 -32.59 93.78 30.39
CA ASN A 211 -33.16 95.02 30.93
C ASN A 211 -32.31 96.21 30.47
N ASP A 212 -32.95 97.29 30.05
CA ASP A 212 -32.29 98.53 29.62
C ASP A 212 -32.99 99.75 30.24
N ALA A 213 -32.21 100.73 30.67
CA ALA A 213 -32.72 101.95 31.29
C ALA A 213 -33.19 102.98 30.24
N ASP A 214 -32.70 102.87 29.00
CA ASP A 214 -33.05 103.76 27.91
C ASP A 214 -34.34 103.29 27.20
N SER A 215 -35.35 104.16 27.17
CA SER A 215 -36.65 103.82 26.59
C SER A 215 -36.63 103.93 25.07
N GLY A 216 -36.76 102.80 24.37
CA GLY A 216 -36.88 102.75 22.90
C GLY A 216 -35.76 101.97 22.20
N ASP A 217 -34.75 101.53 22.94
CA ASP A 217 -33.63 100.77 22.39
C ASP A 217 -34.03 99.33 22.01
N THR A 218 -33.39 98.81 20.97
CA THR A 218 -33.53 97.43 20.51
C THR A 218 -32.26 96.66 20.78
N HIS A 219 -32.40 95.42 21.27
CA HIS A 219 -31.29 94.57 21.67
C HIS A 219 -30.95 93.51 20.64
N THR A 220 -29.68 93.42 20.26
CA THR A 220 -29.18 92.34 19.40
C THR A 220 -28.25 91.43 20.19
N TRP A 221 -28.51 90.12 20.11
CA TRP A 221 -27.74 89.08 20.80
C TRP A 221 -26.73 88.41 19.87
N SER A 222 -25.55 88.13 20.41
CA SER A 222 -24.52 87.33 19.75
C SER A 222 -23.93 86.32 20.73
N ILE A 223 -23.55 85.15 20.21
CA ILE A 223 -22.90 84.08 20.99
C ILE A 223 -21.54 83.77 20.37
N LEU A 224 -20.52 83.71 21.21
CA LEU A 224 -19.17 83.31 20.86
C LEU A 224 -18.78 82.07 21.67
N GLY A 225 -17.99 81.17 21.08
CA GLY A 225 -17.55 79.94 21.75
C GLY A 225 -18.58 78.81 21.77
N LYS A 226 -19.61 78.85 20.91
CA LYS A 226 -20.64 77.81 20.86
C LYS A 226 -20.09 76.46 20.35
N PRO A 227 -20.44 75.31 20.96
CA PRO A 227 -20.10 73.98 20.44
C PRO A 227 -20.86 73.65 19.15
N ALA A 228 -20.47 72.55 18.51
CA ALA A 228 -21.16 72.04 17.32
C ALA A 228 -22.66 71.82 17.61
N ASN A 229 -23.51 72.15 16.63
CA ASN A 229 -24.97 72.05 16.68
C ASN A 229 -25.70 72.93 17.72
N MET A 230 -24.99 73.79 18.47
CA MET A 230 -25.64 74.82 19.28
C MET A 230 -26.09 76.01 18.42
N THR A 231 -27.29 76.52 18.69
CA THR A 231 -27.95 77.62 17.95
C THR A 231 -28.36 78.75 18.90
N LEU A 232 -28.36 80.01 18.41
CA LEU A 232 -28.85 81.22 19.11
C LEU A 232 -29.84 81.96 18.19
N ASN A 233 -30.96 82.42 18.75
CA ASN A 233 -31.82 83.43 18.13
C ASN A 233 -31.36 84.84 18.53
N SER A 234 -30.80 85.58 17.57
CA SER A 234 -30.19 86.90 17.79
C SER A 234 -31.16 88.00 18.23
N ASN A 235 -32.47 87.81 18.07
CA ASN A 235 -33.49 88.80 18.43
C ASN A 235 -34.12 88.52 19.80
N THR A 236 -34.10 87.27 20.26
CA THR A 236 -34.77 86.85 21.49
C THR A 236 -33.83 86.36 22.59
N GLY A 237 -32.56 86.09 22.27
CA GLY A 237 -31.60 85.54 23.24
C GLY A 237 -31.80 84.05 23.55
N GLN A 238 -32.59 83.31 22.75
CA GLN A 238 -32.83 81.87 22.95
C GLN A 238 -31.70 81.00 22.39
N ILE A 239 -31.16 80.10 23.22
CA ILE A 239 -30.12 79.11 22.88
C ILE A 239 -30.71 77.69 22.94
N ASN A 240 -30.44 76.86 21.92
CA ASN A 240 -30.78 75.43 21.88
C ASN A 240 -29.56 74.58 21.51
N TRP A 241 -29.40 73.42 22.15
CA TRP A 241 -28.28 72.50 21.91
C TRP A 241 -28.63 71.05 22.29
N THR A 242 -28.29 70.07 21.47
CA THR A 242 -28.31 68.64 21.84
C THR A 242 -26.87 68.13 21.79
N PRO A 243 -26.23 67.86 22.94
CA PRO A 243 -24.89 67.28 22.96
C PRO A 243 -24.91 65.89 22.34
N LEU A 244 -23.93 65.58 21.50
CA LEU A 244 -23.73 64.25 20.93
C LEU A 244 -22.87 63.39 21.87
N GLU A 245 -22.89 62.08 21.65
CA GLU A 245 -22.02 61.11 22.32
C GLU A 245 -20.56 61.59 22.44
N GLY A 246 -20.00 61.45 23.64
CA GLY A 246 -18.62 61.85 23.99
C GLY A 246 -18.38 63.35 24.19
N VAL A 247 -19.41 64.21 24.06
CA VAL A 247 -19.28 65.65 24.31
C VAL A 247 -19.49 65.97 25.78
N THR A 248 -18.41 66.06 26.56
CA THR A 248 -18.47 66.27 28.02
C THR A 248 -18.74 67.71 28.47
N THR A 249 -18.53 68.70 27.58
CA THR A 249 -18.74 70.12 27.89
C THR A 249 -19.01 70.94 26.64
N SER A 250 -19.76 72.03 26.79
CA SER A 250 -19.93 73.03 25.73
C SER A 250 -18.66 73.85 25.43
N GLY A 251 -17.68 73.86 26.34
CA GLY A 251 -16.65 74.90 26.37
C GLY A 251 -17.19 76.23 26.90
N GLU A 252 -16.32 77.24 27.02
CA GLU A 252 -16.70 78.58 27.49
C GLU A 252 -17.54 79.32 26.44
N ILE A 253 -18.78 79.65 26.80
CA ILE A 253 -19.72 80.40 25.99
C ILE A 253 -19.74 81.84 26.48
N THR A 254 -19.59 82.80 25.57
CA THR A 254 -19.78 84.23 25.82
C THR A 254 -21.03 84.70 25.09
N LEU A 255 -22.07 85.04 25.84
CA LEU A 255 -23.30 85.64 25.34
C LEU A 255 -23.23 87.17 25.52
N THR A 256 -23.38 87.90 24.43
CA THR A 256 -23.32 89.37 24.42
C THR A 256 -24.64 89.93 23.92
N VAL A 257 -25.15 90.96 24.61
CA VAL A 257 -26.29 91.77 24.16
C VAL A 257 -25.84 93.21 23.95
N THR A 258 -26.23 93.81 22.82
CA THR A 258 -25.85 95.17 22.42
C THR A 258 -27.11 96.01 22.21
N ASP A 259 -27.14 97.22 22.77
CA ASP A 259 -28.14 98.24 22.44
C ASP A 259 -27.83 98.92 21.09
N ASN A 260 -28.80 99.68 20.58
CA ASN A 260 -28.65 100.48 19.36
C ASN A 260 -28.58 101.99 19.64
N GLY A 261 -28.30 102.36 20.90
CA GLY A 261 -28.14 103.74 21.34
C GLY A 261 -26.80 104.35 20.91
N THR A 262 -26.56 105.61 21.30
CA THR A 262 -25.34 106.33 20.85
C THR A 262 -24.10 105.71 21.50
N GLY A 263 -23.31 104.97 20.71
CA GLY A 263 -22.12 104.26 21.17
C GLY A 263 -22.25 102.73 21.22
N ASN A 264 -23.44 102.17 20.97
CA ASN A 264 -23.76 100.73 20.93
C ASN A 264 -23.17 99.98 22.14
N LEU A 265 -23.66 100.27 23.34
CA LEU A 265 -23.09 99.71 24.56
C LEU A 265 -23.54 98.25 24.74
N THR A 266 -22.75 97.46 25.48
CA THR A 266 -22.94 96.00 25.55
C THR A 266 -22.89 95.45 26.97
N ALA A 267 -23.63 94.37 27.20
CA ALA A 267 -23.50 93.50 28.37
C ALA A 267 -23.11 92.08 27.96
N ILE A 268 -22.32 91.43 28.82
CA ILE A 268 -21.73 90.12 28.55
C ILE A 268 -22.03 89.17 29.72
N GLN A 269 -22.46 87.95 29.39
CA GLN A 269 -22.57 86.82 30.31
C GLN A 269 -21.71 85.65 29.80
N ARG A 270 -20.85 85.11 30.69
CA ARG A 270 -20.01 83.95 30.39
C ARG A 270 -20.47 82.74 31.20
N PHE A 271 -20.56 81.57 30.57
CA PHE A 271 -20.94 80.32 31.22
C PHE A 271 -20.40 79.09 30.48
N THR A 272 -20.38 77.95 31.16
CA THR A 272 -20.08 76.63 30.60
C THR A 272 -21.24 75.68 30.92
N ILE A 273 -21.49 74.71 30.04
CA ILE A 273 -22.47 73.64 30.26
C ILE A 273 -21.69 72.33 30.41
N ALA A 274 -21.86 71.64 31.53
CA ALA A 274 -21.37 70.29 31.74
C ALA A 274 -22.40 69.28 31.22
N VAL A 275 -21.96 68.29 30.46
CA VAL A 275 -22.83 67.26 29.88
C VAL A 275 -22.69 65.97 30.69
N THR A 276 -23.82 65.40 31.08
CA THR A 276 -23.89 64.09 31.73
C THR A 276 -23.97 63.03 30.64
N GLN A 277 -23.04 62.07 30.66
CA GLN A 277 -23.02 60.96 29.72
C GLN A 277 -24.11 59.91 30.07
N VAL A 278 -24.66 59.24 29.06
CA VAL A 278 -25.61 58.12 29.10
C VAL A 278 -24.91 56.91 28.47
N ASN A 279 -25.03 55.75 29.10
CA ASN A 279 -24.37 54.53 28.61
C ASN A 279 -25.26 53.79 27.59
N ASP A 280 -24.74 53.58 26.38
CA ASP A 280 -25.35 52.79 25.31
C ASP A 280 -24.83 51.35 25.27
N ALA A 281 -25.63 50.44 24.69
CA ALA A 281 -25.25 49.04 24.59
C ALA A 281 -24.12 48.82 23.57
N PRO A 282 -23.14 47.94 23.86
CA PRO A 282 -22.08 47.62 22.91
C PRO A 282 -22.65 46.92 21.66
N VAL A 283 -21.94 46.96 20.53
CA VAL A 283 -22.32 46.28 19.28
C VAL A 283 -21.14 45.43 18.77
N ILE A 284 -21.37 44.13 18.53
CA ILE A 284 -20.36 43.25 17.93
C ILE A 284 -20.19 43.61 16.44
N ALA A 285 -19.00 44.08 16.06
CA ALA A 285 -18.71 44.66 14.75
C ALA A 285 -18.27 43.64 13.68
N THR A 286 -18.02 42.39 14.06
CA THR A 286 -17.51 41.31 13.19
C THR A 286 -18.47 40.13 13.12
N THR A 287 -18.30 39.26 12.13
CA THR A 287 -19.05 37.98 11.99
C THR A 287 -18.09 36.80 12.12
N ALA A 288 -18.46 35.80 12.94
CA ALA A 288 -17.67 34.60 13.13
C ALA A 288 -17.60 33.75 11.84
N PRO A 289 -16.43 33.21 11.46
CA PRO A 289 -16.34 32.19 10.41
C PRO A 289 -17.12 30.93 10.82
N THR A 290 -17.88 30.36 9.88
CA THR A 290 -18.80 29.24 10.13
C THR A 290 -18.23 27.87 9.74
N THR A 291 -16.95 27.81 9.39
CA THR A 291 -16.26 26.56 9.03
C THR A 291 -14.92 26.44 9.75
N ALA A 292 -14.57 25.22 10.15
CA ALA A 292 -13.26 24.83 10.64
C ALA A 292 -12.84 23.51 9.96
N THR A 293 -11.55 23.18 10.07
CA THR A 293 -11.01 21.87 9.73
C THR A 293 -10.54 21.25 11.03
N GLU A 294 -10.77 19.96 11.24
CA GLU A 294 -10.25 19.27 12.41
C GLU A 294 -8.72 19.35 12.46
N ASP A 295 -8.17 19.18 13.68
CA ASP A 295 -6.75 19.27 14.01
C ASP A 295 -6.06 20.58 13.59
N THR A 296 -6.83 21.53 13.08
CA THR A 296 -6.39 22.85 12.66
C THR A 296 -6.97 23.89 13.61
N LEU A 297 -6.13 24.82 14.04
CA LEU A 297 -6.56 25.92 14.90
C LEU A 297 -7.54 26.84 14.16
N TYR A 298 -8.81 26.81 14.57
CA TYR A 298 -9.79 27.85 14.31
C TYR A 298 -9.52 29.06 15.21
N SER A 299 -9.50 30.26 14.62
CA SER A 299 -9.38 31.52 15.36
C SER A 299 -10.37 32.55 14.86
N TYR A 300 -11.04 33.23 15.80
CA TYR A 300 -11.93 34.35 15.51
C TYR A 300 -11.65 35.49 16.50
N ASN A 301 -11.23 36.64 16.00
CA ASN A 301 -11.05 37.86 16.79
C ASN A 301 -12.32 38.71 16.67
N ALA A 302 -13.18 38.65 17.67
CA ALA A 302 -14.38 39.47 17.69
C ALA A 302 -14.04 40.92 18.06
N ASN A 303 -14.55 41.88 17.29
CA ASN A 303 -14.43 43.30 17.60
C ASN A 303 -15.78 43.85 18.09
N VAL A 304 -15.72 44.87 18.93
CA VAL A 304 -16.88 45.55 19.51
C VAL A 304 -16.75 47.05 19.33
N ASN A 305 -17.87 47.70 19.01
CA ASN A 305 -18.06 49.14 19.10
C ASN A 305 -18.82 49.44 20.40
N TYR A 306 -18.34 50.41 21.17
CA TYR A 306 -18.86 50.78 22.49
C TYR A 306 -18.46 52.23 22.80
N ASP A 307 -19.04 52.81 23.84
CA ASP A 307 -18.86 54.22 24.16
C ASP A 307 -17.45 54.55 24.63
N SER A 308 -17.00 55.76 24.32
CA SER A 308 -15.63 56.19 24.60
C SER A 308 -15.39 56.33 26.11
N GLY A 309 -14.59 55.42 26.67
CA GLY A 309 -14.23 55.41 28.10
C GLY A 309 -14.95 54.33 28.91
N ASP A 310 -15.86 53.59 28.29
CA ASP A 310 -16.49 52.41 28.86
C ASP A 310 -15.56 51.18 28.76
N THR A 311 -15.83 50.17 29.59
CA THR A 311 -15.11 48.89 29.59
C THR A 311 -16.05 47.76 29.24
N HIS A 312 -15.62 46.85 28.38
CA HIS A 312 -16.41 45.67 28.02
C HIS A 312 -15.78 44.37 28.51
N ILE A 313 -16.63 43.36 28.73
CA ILE A 313 -16.20 41.99 29.00
C ILE A 313 -16.92 41.05 28.05
N TRP A 314 -16.16 40.18 27.40
CA TRP A 314 -16.66 39.12 26.54
C TRP A 314 -16.99 37.87 27.35
N SER A 315 -18.09 37.23 27.01
CA SER A 315 -18.47 35.90 27.52
C SER A 315 -18.93 35.01 26.38
N ILE A 316 -18.73 33.71 26.51
CA ILE A 316 -19.14 32.71 25.53
C ILE A 316 -19.87 31.58 26.25
N SER A 317 -20.99 31.15 25.66
CA SER A 317 -21.78 30.00 26.13
C SER A 317 -22.12 29.08 24.95
N GLY A 318 -22.47 27.83 25.24
CA GLY A 318 -22.69 26.81 24.20
C GLY A 318 -21.41 26.35 23.48
N LYS A 319 -20.23 26.69 24.00
CA LYS A 319 -18.95 26.33 23.38
C LYS A 319 -18.66 24.82 23.47
N PRO A 320 -18.06 24.21 22.44
CA PRO A 320 -17.58 22.83 22.50
C PRO A 320 -16.38 22.68 23.45
N ALA A 321 -16.00 21.42 23.72
CA ALA A 321 -14.80 21.11 24.50
C ALA A 321 -13.55 21.75 23.86
N ASN A 322 -12.61 22.18 24.70
CA ASN A 322 -11.34 22.82 24.32
C ASN A 322 -11.43 24.15 23.56
N MET A 323 -12.63 24.68 23.27
CA MET A 323 -12.78 26.06 22.81
C MET A 323 -12.52 27.05 23.97
N THR A 324 -11.73 28.08 23.68
CA THR A 324 -11.34 29.13 24.64
C THR A 324 -11.76 30.51 24.14
N LEU A 325 -12.08 31.42 25.06
CA LEU A 325 -12.32 32.83 24.80
C LEU A 325 -11.41 33.66 25.71
N ASN A 326 -10.72 34.64 25.15
CA ASN A 326 -10.11 35.70 25.93
C ASN A 326 -11.17 36.78 26.21
N SER A 327 -11.62 36.85 27.47
CA SER A 327 -12.71 37.75 27.90
C SER A 327 -12.39 39.24 27.72
N ASN A 328 -11.12 39.61 27.59
CA ASN A 328 -10.70 41.01 27.44
C ASN A 328 -10.57 41.41 25.96
N THR A 329 -10.22 40.48 25.07
CA THR A 329 -9.93 40.79 23.67
C THR A 329 -10.97 40.27 22.68
N GLY A 330 -11.91 39.42 23.10
CA GLY A 330 -12.88 38.80 22.20
C GLY A 330 -12.30 37.70 21.31
N GLN A 331 -11.05 37.28 21.53
CA GLN A 331 -10.41 36.22 20.76
C GLN A 331 -10.91 34.84 21.17
N ILE A 332 -11.49 34.11 20.21
CA ILE A 332 -11.88 32.71 20.32
C ILE A 332 -10.84 31.85 19.61
N ASN A 333 -10.37 30.80 20.28
CA ASN A 333 -9.48 29.79 19.71
C ASN A 333 -10.07 28.40 19.97
N TRP A 334 -10.05 27.55 18.94
CA TRP A 334 -10.56 26.19 19.01
C TRP A 334 -9.83 25.28 18.03
N THR A 335 -9.42 24.09 18.46
CA THR A 335 -8.95 23.03 17.57
C THR A 335 -9.95 21.89 17.71
N PRO A 336 -10.84 21.67 16.72
CA PRO A 336 -11.76 20.54 16.74
C PRO A 336 -10.95 19.24 16.75
N LEU A 337 -11.33 18.30 17.62
CA LEU A 337 -10.75 16.97 17.67
C LEU A 337 -11.46 16.05 16.68
N GLU A 338 -10.84 14.90 16.39
CA GLU A 338 -11.43 13.84 15.57
C GLU A 338 -12.88 13.49 15.98
N GLY A 339 -13.73 13.27 14.98
CA GLY A 339 -15.16 12.97 15.11
C GLY A 339 -16.06 14.15 15.47
N VAL A 340 -15.52 15.35 15.69
CA VAL A 340 -16.31 16.55 16.01
C VAL A 340 -16.78 17.24 14.74
N THR A 341 -17.99 16.92 14.28
CA THR A 341 -18.54 17.47 13.02
C THR A 341 -19.13 18.89 13.13
N THR A 342 -19.41 19.36 14.35
CA THR A 342 -19.95 20.72 14.59
C THR A 342 -19.61 21.23 15.99
N SER A 343 -19.47 22.55 16.12
CA SER A 343 -19.34 23.18 17.44
C SER A 343 -20.63 23.16 18.28
N GLY A 344 -21.79 22.88 17.65
CA GLY A 344 -23.09 23.25 18.20
C GLY A 344 -23.32 24.76 18.15
N GLU A 345 -24.47 25.22 18.65
CA GLU A 345 -24.81 26.65 18.71
C GLU A 345 -23.98 27.37 19.78
N ILE A 346 -23.14 28.30 19.33
CA ILE A 346 -22.32 29.18 20.18
C ILE A 346 -23.05 30.51 20.32
N THR A 347 -23.13 31.00 21.56
CA THR A 347 -23.61 32.36 21.86
C THR A 347 -22.44 33.17 22.43
N LEU A 348 -21.90 34.09 21.62
CA LEU A 348 -20.91 35.08 22.04
C LEU A 348 -21.64 36.34 22.50
N SER A 349 -21.33 36.81 23.70
CA SER A 349 -21.91 38.02 24.26
C SER A 349 -20.82 39.00 24.70
N VAL A 350 -21.07 40.29 24.55
CA VAL A 350 -20.23 41.36 25.10
C VAL A 350 -21.10 42.24 25.99
N THR A 351 -20.62 42.53 27.19
CA THR A 351 -21.32 43.31 28.22
C THR A 351 -20.47 44.53 28.56
N ASP A 352 -21.07 45.71 28.56
CA ASP A 352 -20.43 46.96 29.01
C ASP A 352 -20.39 47.08 30.55
N SER A 353 -19.82 48.18 31.06
CA SER A 353 -19.82 48.46 32.51
C SER A 353 -21.20 48.84 33.06
N GLY A 354 -22.14 49.24 32.18
CA GLY A 354 -23.54 49.54 32.48
C GLY A 354 -24.47 48.31 32.58
N ASN A 355 -23.97 47.12 32.27
CA ASN A 355 -24.71 45.85 32.15
C ASN A 355 -25.66 45.73 30.93
N LEU A 356 -25.48 46.54 29.90
CA LEU A 356 -26.12 46.31 28.60
C LEU A 356 -25.28 45.33 27.77
N THR A 357 -25.94 44.57 26.89
CA THR A 357 -25.31 43.44 26.20
C THR A 357 -25.62 43.41 24.71
N ALA A 358 -24.64 42.99 23.90
CA ALA A 358 -24.85 42.51 22.54
C ALA A 358 -24.52 41.02 22.42
N VAL A 359 -25.23 40.34 21.53
CA VAL A 359 -25.15 38.89 21.35
C VAL A 359 -24.99 38.54 19.86
N GLN A 360 -24.10 37.61 19.57
CA GLN A 360 -23.94 36.97 18.27
C GLN A 360 -24.07 35.44 18.44
N ARG A 361 -24.96 34.83 17.65
CA ARG A 361 -25.15 33.37 17.61
C ARG A 361 -24.63 32.80 16.31
N PHE A 362 -23.87 31.71 16.38
CA PHE A 362 -23.32 31.04 15.21
C PHE A 362 -23.02 29.56 15.51
N THR A 363 -22.90 28.78 14.44
CA THR A 363 -22.45 27.38 14.47
C THR A 363 -21.24 27.25 13.55
N ILE A 364 -20.26 26.45 13.93
CA ILE A 364 -19.11 26.11 13.10
C ILE A 364 -19.28 24.68 12.61
N ALA A 365 -19.31 24.47 11.30
CA ALA A 365 -19.23 23.16 10.68
C ALA A 365 -17.76 22.74 10.56
N VAL A 366 -17.43 21.52 10.96
CA VAL A 366 -16.06 21.01 10.90
C VAL A 366 -15.94 20.06 9.73
N THR A 367 -14.90 20.26 8.92
CA THR A 367 -14.53 19.35 7.85
C THR A 367 -13.59 18.30 8.44
N GLN A 368 -14.01 17.03 8.39
CA GLN A 368 -13.15 15.90 8.74
C GLN A 368 -12.01 15.77 7.71
N VAL A 369 -10.82 15.49 8.21
CA VAL A 369 -9.61 15.08 7.50
C VAL A 369 -9.51 13.56 7.67
N ASN A 370 -8.71 12.91 6.82
CA ASN A 370 -8.45 11.49 6.94
C ASN A 370 -7.03 11.33 7.49
N ASP A 371 -6.87 10.52 8.51
CA ASP A 371 -5.62 10.14 9.15
C ASP A 371 -5.14 8.77 8.67
N ALA A 372 -3.83 8.53 8.74
CA ALA A 372 -3.28 7.25 8.34
C ALA A 372 -3.51 6.18 9.43
N PRO A 373 -3.78 4.91 9.06
CA PRO A 373 -3.83 3.81 10.02
C PRO A 373 -2.46 3.58 10.66
N VAL A 374 -2.45 2.90 11.81
CA VAL A 374 -1.22 2.48 12.52
C VAL A 374 -1.25 0.98 12.76
N ILE A 375 -0.20 0.25 12.34
CA ILE A 375 -0.02 -1.18 12.67
C ILE A 375 0.38 -1.32 14.14
N THR A 376 -0.36 -2.10 14.93
CA THR A 376 -0.20 -2.19 16.39
C THR A 376 0.52 -3.45 16.86
N THR A 377 0.72 -4.44 15.99
CA THR A 377 1.41 -5.70 16.30
C THR A 377 2.84 -5.71 15.78
N ILE A 378 3.67 -6.62 16.29
CA ILE A 378 5.05 -6.85 15.84
C ILE A 378 5.13 -8.26 15.26
N ALA A 379 5.69 -8.38 14.06
CA ALA A 379 5.86 -9.66 13.39
C ALA A 379 6.88 -10.56 14.10
N PRO A 380 6.61 -11.86 14.28
CA PRO A 380 7.64 -12.82 14.68
C PRO A 380 8.76 -12.88 13.64
N THR A 381 10.01 -12.89 14.09
CA THR A 381 11.20 -12.82 13.23
C THR A 381 11.87 -14.17 13.01
N THR A 382 11.24 -15.26 13.40
CA THR A 382 11.74 -16.63 13.23
C THR A 382 10.66 -17.54 12.67
N ALA A 383 11.04 -18.42 11.76
CA ALA A 383 10.23 -19.54 11.28
C ALA A 383 11.08 -20.81 11.28
N THR A 384 10.42 -21.95 11.14
CA THR A 384 11.05 -23.25 10.87
C THR A 384 10.60 -23.65 9.47
N GLU A 385 11.50 -24.17 8.66
CA GLU A 385 11.10 -24.65 7.34
C GLU A 385 10.10 -25.81 7.44
N ASP A 386 9.34 -26.00 6.37
CA ASP A 386 8.22 -26.94 6.27
C ASP A 386 7.12 -26.79 7.33
N THR A 387 7.23 -25.79 8.19
CA THR A 387 6.26 -25.44 9.21
C THR A 387 5.60 -24.13 8.83
N ILE A 388 4.28 -24.07 8.98
CA ILE A 388 3.54 -22.83 8.71
C ILE A 388 3.95 -21.74 9.71
N TYR A 389 4.52 -20.66 9.19
CA TYR A 389 4.62 -19.37 9.84
C TYR A 389 3.28 -18.63 9.70
N SER A 390 2.78 -18.08 10.80
CA SER A 390 1.57 -17.26 10.84
C SER A 390 1.82 -15.95 11.57
N TYR A 391 1.32 -14.85 11.01
CA TYR A 391 1.31 -13.55 11.65
C TYR A 391 -0.02 -12.83 11.41
N ASP A 392 -0.79 -12.64 12.47
CA ASP A 392 -2.05 -11.88 12.46
C ASP A 392 -1.75 -10.41 12.74
N ALA A 393 -1.53 -9.63 11.68
CA ALA A 393 -1.29 -8.20 11.82
C ALA A 393 -2.58 -7.47 12.23
N ASN A 394 -2.48 -6.63 13.26
CA ASN A 394 -3.57 -5.74 13.66
C ASN A 394 -3.18 -4.28 13.44
N MET A 395 -4.20 -3.44 13.33
CA MET A 395 -4.06 -2.02 13.10
C MET A 395 -5.10 -1.24 13.91
N ARG A 396 -4.86 0.05 14.09
CA ARG A 396 -5.83 1.02 14.61
C ARG A 396 -5.89 2.23 13.69
N ASP A 397 -7.10 2.64 13.33
CA ASP A 397 -7.39 3.92 12.71
C ASP A 397 -8.14 4.80 13.72
N VAL A 398 -7.92 6.11 13.67
CA VAL A 398 -8.69 7.06 14.47
C VAL A 398 -9.99 7.44 13.75
N ASP A 399 -10.04 7.30 12.42
CA ASP A 399 -11.19 7.60 11.59
C ASP A 399 -12.24 6.48 11.67
N ASN A 400 -13.40 6.79 12.22
CA ASN A 400 -14.43 5.78 12.46
C ASN A 400 -15.26 5.50 11.20
N GLY A 401 -15.27 4.23 10.78
CA GLY A 401 -16.01 3.78 9.58
C GLY A 401 -15.13 3.62 8.34
N ASP A 402 -13.84 3.90 8.45
CA ASP A 402 -12.87 3.69 7.39
C ASP A 402 -12.71 2.20 7.04
N THR A 403 -12.49 1.95 5.75
CA THR A 403 -12.20 0.60 5.25
C THR A 403 -10.70 0.46 4.99
N HIS A 404 -10.12 -0.64 5.46
CA HIS A 404 -8.68 -0.87 5.35
C HIS A 404 -8.39 -2.03 4.40
N THR A 405 -7.42 -1.82 3.52
CA THR A 405 -6.91 -2.86 2.63
C THR A 405 -5.45 -3.14 2.95
N TRP A 406 -5.16 -4.39 3.30
CA TRP A 406 -3.80 -4.84 3.53
C TRP A 406 -3.10 -5.23 2.22
N SER A 407 -1.79 -4.99 2.14
CA SER A 407 -0.91 -5.44 1.06
C SER A 407 0.47 -5.84 1.57
N ILE A 408 1.14 -6.76 0.88
CA ILE A 408 2.53 -7.14 1.12
C ILE A 408 3.35 -7.00 -0.18
N PRO A 409 3.67 -5.76 -0.61
CA PRO A 409 4.34 -5.50 -1.88
C PRO A 409 5.72 -6.17 -2.02
N ARG A 410 6.41 -6.42 -0.90
CA ARG A 410 7.68 -7.16 -0.87
C ARG A 410 7.54 -8.34 0.07
N LYS A 411 7.76 -9.55 -0.44
CA LYS A 411 7.58 -10.82 0.28
C LYS A 411 8.42 -11.94 -0.37
N PRO A 412 8.78 -13.00 0.37
CA PRO A 412 9.34 -14.21 -0.24
C PRO A 412 8.31 -14.96 -1.10
N THR A 413 8.80 -15.88 -1.94
CA THR A 413 7.97 -16.82 -2.70
C THR A 413 7.12 -17.67 -1.75
N GLY A 414 5.87 -17.95 -2.14
CA GLY A 414 4.94 -18.76 -1.34
C GLY A 414 4.22 -18.03 -0.20
N MET A 415 4.68 -16.85 0.24
CA MET A 415 3.99 -16.08 1.28
C MET A 415 2.65 -15.52 0.78
N THR A 416 1.61 -15.63 1.60
CA THR A 416 0.25 -15.17 1.31
C THR A 416 -0.24 -14.18 2.36
N LEU A 417 -1.19 -13.33 1.97
CA LEU A 417 -1.85 -12.35 2.83
C LEU A 417 -3.35 -12.41 2.58
N ASN A 418 -4.13 -12.43 3.65
CA ASN A 418 -5.54 -12.09 3.59
C ASN A 418 -5.68 -10.55 3.65
N THR A 419 -6.04 -9.95 2.53
CA THR A 419 -6.10 -8.50 2.35
C THR A 419 -7.16 -7.81 3.22
N SER A 420 -8.12 -8.57 3.76
CA SER A 420 -9.20 -8.05 4.62
C SER A 420 -8.91 -8.16 6.12
N THR A 421 -8.02 -9.07 6.53
CA THR A 421 -7.77 -9.35 7.97
C THR A 421 -6.34 -9.06 8.39
N GLY A 422 -5.39 -8.89 7.46
CA GLY A 422 -3.98 -8.70 7.80
C GLY A 422 -3.23 -9.99 8.13
N GLN A 423 -3.89 -11.16 8.03
CA GLN A 423 -3.25 -12.45 8.31
C GLN A 423 -2.26 -12.81 7.20
N ILE A 424 -1.01 -13.04 7.59
CA ILE A 424 0.07 -13.55 6.74
C ILE A 424 0.33 -15.01 7.07
N ASN A 425 0.38 -15.85 6.03
CA ASN A 425 0.80 -17.25 6.14
C ASN A 425 1.96 -17.53 5.18
N TRP A 426 2.96 -18.27 5.65
CA TRP A 426 4.11 -18.66 4.85
C TRP A 426 4.67 -19.99 5.34
N THR A 427 4.92 -20.94 4.44
CA THR A 427 5.72 -22.13 4.72
C THR A 427 7.03 -21.96 3.96
N PRO A 428 8.15 -21.65 4.64
CA PRO A 428 9.45 -21.58 3.99
C PRO A 428 9.76 -22.93 3.35
N LEU A 429 10.23 -22.89 2.10
CA LEU A 429 10.71 -24.08 1.40
C LEU A 429 12.17 -24.35 1.78
N GLU A 430 12.61 -25.57 1.49
CA GLU A 430 13.98 -26.02 1.66
C GLU A 430 15.02 -25.04 1.08
N GLY A 431 16.14 -24.89 1.79
CA GLY A 431 17.25 -23.99 1.48
C GLY A 431 16.96 -22.50 1.72
N VAL A 432 15.74 -22.12 2.11
CA VAL A 432 15.37 -20.72 2.37
C VAL A 432 15.77 -20.33 3.79
N THR A 433 17.00 -19.86 3.97
CA THR A 433 17.51 -19.42 5.28
C THR A 433 16.93 -18.09 5.78
N THR A 434 16.30 -17.30 4.90
CA THR A 434 15.66 -16.02 5.25
C THR A 434 14.55 -15.65 4.28
N SER A 435 13.52 -14.95 4.77
CA SER A 435 12.47 -14.36 3.93
C SER A 435 12.96 -13.22 3.02
N GLY A 436 14.15 -12.67 3.28
CA GLY A 436 14.50 -11.32 2.83
C GLY A 436 13.62 -10.25 3.49
N GLU A 437 13.73 -9.00 3.06
CA GLU A 437 12.89 -7.92 3.58
C GLU A 437 11.44 -8.10 3.14
N ILE A 438 10.54 -8.12 4.13
CA ILE A 438 9.09 -8.08 3.95
C ILE A 438 8.63 -6.64 4.21
N THR A 439 7.76 -6.13 3.36
CA THR A 439 7.09 -4.83 3.55
C THR A 439 5.60 -5.08 3.62
N LEU A 440 5.04 -5.01 4.83
CA LEU A 440 3.61 -5.03 5.08
C LEU A 440 3.07 -3.60 5.08
N SER A 441 1.97 -3.38 4.39
CA SER A 441 1.27 -2.10 4.37
C SER A 441 -0.22 -2.28 4.57
N VAL A 442 -0.83 -1.32 5.24
CA VAL A 442 -2.29 -1.16 5.32
C VAL A 442 -2.63 0.24 4.83
N THR A 443 -3.61 0.31 3.95
CA THR A 443 -4.09 1.54 3.32
C THR A 443 -5.55 1.76 3.68
N ASP A 444 -5.89 2.96 4.11
CA ASP A 444 -7.27 3.36 4.38
C ASP A 444 -8.04 3.77 3.11
N SER A 445 -9.28 4.27 3.29
CA SER A 445 -10.13 4.75 2.19
C SER A 445 -9.60 6.04 1.55
N GLY A 446 -8.88 6.85 2.33
CA GLY A 446 -8.25 8.11 1.93
C GLY A 446 -6.94 7.96 1.14
N ASN A 447 -6.42 6.74 1.00
CA ASN A 447 -5.12 6.39 0.42
C ASN A 447 -3.89 6.80 1.27
N LEU A 448 -4.05 6.99 2.58
CA LEU A 448 -2.91 7.07 3.49
C LEU A 448 -2.52 5.67 3.97
N THR A 449 -1.24 5.49 4.30
CA THR A 449 -0.67 4.15 4.51
C THR A 449 0.19 4.05 5.76
N ALA A 450 0.02 2.95 6.51
CA ALA A 450 1.01 2.48 7.48
C ALA A 450 1.93 1.44 6.82
N ILE A 451 3.20 1.39 7.25
CA ILE A 451 4.18 0.42 6.75
C ILE A 451 4.93 -0.22 7.92
N GLN A 452 5.03 -1.54 7.92
CA GLN A 452 5.91 -2.33 8.79
C GLN A 452 6.92 -3.11 7.92
N ARG A 453 8.22 -2.98 8.24
CA ARG A 453 9.30 -3.74 7.57
C ARG A 453 9.95 -4.69 8.56
N PHE A 454 10.15 -5.94 8.13
CA PHE A 454 10.78 -6.97 8.94
C PHE A 454 11.42 -8.06 8.07
N THR A 455 12.25 -8.88 8.69
CA THR A 455 12.83 -10.08 8.09
C THR A 455 12.53 -11.27 9.01
N ILE A 456 12.41 -12.46 8.42
CA ILE A 456 12.25 -13.72 9.13
C ILE A 456 13.51 -14.54 8.88
N ALA A 457 14.15 -14.99 9.97
CA ALA A 457 15.20 -16.00 9.92
C ALA A 457 14.56 -17.39 9.96
N VAL A 458 14.98 -18.28 9.08
CA VAL A 458 14.41 -19.64 8.99
C VAL A 458 15.40 -20.61 9.59
N THR A 459 14.90 -21.46 10.49
CA THR A 459 15.67 -22.58 11.04
C THR A 459 15.49 -23.77 10.10
N GLN A 460 16.61 -24.28 9.59
CA GLN A 460 16.61 -25.47 8.75
C GLN A 460 16.33 -26.73 9.59
N VAL A 461 15.66 -27.71 9.00
CA VAL A 461 15.32 -29.05 9.47
C VAL A 461 15.96 -30.01 8.48
N ASN A 462 16.64 -31.04 8.97
CA ASN A 462 17.28 -32.01 8.08
C ASN A 462 16.23 -32.84 7.34
N ASP A 463 16.32 -32.89 6.02
CA ASP A 463 15.52 -33.74 5.15
C ASP A 463 16.22 -35.05 4.83
N ALA A 464 15.45 -36.10 4.53
CA ALA A 464 16.04 -37.38 4.15
C ALA A 464 16.61 -37.32 2.71
N PRO A 465 17.71 -38.04 2.40
CA PRO A 465 18.26 -38.06 1.04
C PRO A 465 17.28 -38.67 0.03
N VAL A 466 17.35 -38.25 -1.23
CA VAL A 466 16.52 -38.79 -2.33
C VAL A 466 17.36 -39.68 -3.25
N ILE A 467 16.97 -40.95 -3.43
CA ILE A 467 17.68 -41.92 -4.28
C ILE A 467 17.29 -41.74 -5.76
N ASN A 468 18.28 -41.41 -6.60
CA ASN A 468 18.16 -41.12 -8.03
C ASN A 468 18.52 -42.30 -8.94
N SER A 469 19.27 -43.29 -8.45
CA SER A 469 19.67 -44.48 -9.23
C SER A 469 18.49 -45.37 -9.61
N ALA A 470 18.66 -46.22 -10.65
CA ALA A 470 17.60 -47.07 -11.20
C ALA A 470 17.02 -48.07 -10.17
N GLY A 471 15.75 -48.45 -10.33
CA GLY A 471 15.10 -49.49 -9.51
C GLY A 471 15.21 -50.91 -10.07
N SER A 472 15.78 -51.07 -11.27
CA SER A 472 16.02 -52.37 -11.89
C SER A 472 17.20 -52.30 -12.84
N ILE A 473 17.98 -53.37 -12.92
CA ILE A 473 19.13 -53.53 -13.83
C ILE A 473 19.20 -54.96 -14.35
N ASN A 474 19.87 -55.14 -15.49
CA ASN A 474 20.24 -56.45 -16.00
C ASN A 474 21.76 -56.64 -15.84
N VAL A 475 22.17 -57.82 -15.38
CA VAL A 475 23.59 -58.18 -15.20
C VAL A 475 23.85 -59.45 -15.98
N VAL A 476 24.91 -59.44 -16.79
CA VAL A 476 25.36 -60.67 -17.46
C VAL A 476 25.99 -61.58 -16.41
N GLU A 477 25.60 -62.85 -16.43
CA GLU A 477 26.21 -63.87 -15.58
C GLU A 477 27.74 -63.96 -15.70
N ASN A 478 28.37 -64.68 -14.78
CA ASN A 478 29.81 -64.86 -14.68
C ASN A 478 30.59 -63.54 -14.44
N ASN A 479 29.90 -62.47 -14.04
CA ASN A 479 30.49 -61.19 -13.66
C ASN A 479 30.13 -60.80 -12.21
N ILE A 480 31.15 -60.52 -11.40
CA ILE A 480 31.00 -60.04 -10.02
C ILE A 480 30.48 -58.59 -9.97
N ASP A 481 30.87 -57.76 -10.93
CA ASP A 481 30.41 -56.38 -10.99
C ASP A 481 28.96 -56.33 -11.49
N ALA A 482 28.06 -55.80 -10.66
CA ALA A 482 26.66 -55.63 -11.04
C ALA A 482 26.45 -54.43 -11.97
N GLY A 483 27.48 -53.61 -12.24
CA GLY A 483 27.40 -52.43 -13.09
C GLY A 483 26.46 -51.35 -12.53
N TYR A 484 26.16 -51.40 -11.23
CA TYR A 484 25.26 -50.48 -10.55
C TYR A 484 25.99 -49.63 -9.53
N THR A 485 25.66 -48.34 -9.55
CA THR A 485 26.15 -47.39 -8.55
C THR A 485 24.95 -46.65 -7.97
N ALA A 486 24.70 -46.85 -6.68
CA ALA A 486 23.70 -46.11 -5.94
C ALA A 486 24.05 -44.61 -5.98
N SER A 487 23.04 -43.80 -6.29
CA SER A 487 23.18 -42.35 -6.29
C SER A 487 21.99 -41.72 -5.59
N ALA A 488 22.28 -40.77 -4.72
CA ALA A 488 21.29 -40.00 -4.00
C ALA A 488 21.76 -38.55 -3.87
N THR A 489 20.81 -37.66 -3.61
CA THR A 489 21.04 -36.25 -3.36
C THR A 489 20.40 -35.87 -2.05
N ASP A 490 21.08 -35.02 -1.29
CA ASP A 490 20.63 -34.48 -0.02
C ASP A 490 20.42 -32.98 -0.19
N ALA A 491 19.31 -32.44 0.30
CA ALA A 491 18.94 -31.06 0.01
C ALA A 491 19.84 -30.05 0.76
N GLU A 492 20.32 -30.41 1.95
CA GLU A 492 21.28 -29.64 2.75
C GLU A 492 22.74 -29.90 2.33
N GLY A 493 22.97 -30.79 1.36
CA GLY A 493 24.30 -31.18 0.89
C GLY A 493 25.09 -32.00 1.91
N ASN A 494 24.40 -32.69 2.81
CA ASN A 494 25.02 -33.59 3.78
C ASN A 494 25.66 -34.79 3.07
N ALA A 495 26.70 -35.35 3.69
CA ALA A 495 27.40 -36.49 3.12
C ALA A 495 26.53 -37.76 3.20
N ILE A 496 26.30 -38.40 2.07
CA ILE A 496 25.44 -39.57 1.97
C ILE A 496 26.27 -40.85 2.14
N THR A 497 25.75 -41.77 2.94
CA THR A 497 26.25 -43.15 3.04
C THR A 497 25.19 -44.14 2.58
N TYR A 498 25.62 -45.19 1.87
CA TYR A 498 24.74 -46.23 1.34
C TYR A 498 24.83 -47.52 2.16
N ASN A 499 23.70 -48.20 2.29
CA ASN A 499 23.58 -49.50 2.94
C ASN A 499 22.61 -50.39 2.15
N LEU A 500 22.72 -51.70 2.34
CA LEU A 500 21.92 -52.69 1.66
C LEU A 500 20.99 -53.44 2.63
N SER A 501 19.72 -53.57 2.26
CA SER A 501 18.76 -54.51 2.85
C SER A 501 18.05 -55.30 1.74
N GLY A 502 16.99 -56.05 2.07
CA GLY A 502 16.28 -56.92 1.13
C GLY A 502 16.54 -58.41 1.38
N VAL A 503 15.84 -59.26 0.62
CA VAL A 503 15.85 -60.71 0.79
C VAL A 503 17.16 -61.33 0.31
N ASP A 504 17.75 -60.80 -0.76
CA ASP A 504 18.99 -61.32 -1.36
C ASP A 504 20.26 -60.57 -0.94
N LYS A 505 20.16 -59.64 0.03
CA LYS A 505 21.26 -58.76 0.43
C LYS A 505 22.57 -59.50 0.77
N ASP A 506 22.47 -60.73 1.27
CA ASP A 506 23.62 -61.50 1.73
C ASP A 506 24.49 -62.01 0.57
N LEU A 507 23.99 -61.95 -0.67
CA LEU A 507 24.67 -62.33 -1.90
C LEU A 507 25.47 -61.16 -2.51
N PHE A 508 25.37 -59.95 -1.94
CA PHE A 508 25.97 -58.74 -2.47
C PHE A 508 26.83 -58.00 -1.44
N GLU A 509 27.68 -57.14 -1.96
CA GLU A 509 28.40 -56.09 -1.23
C GLU A 509 28.08 -54.74 -1.88
N LEU A 510 27.88 -53.72 -1.03
CA LEU A 510 27.65 -52.34 -1.46
C LEU A 510 28.71 -51.47 -0.78
N ASP A 511 29.53 -50.78 -1.58
CA ASP A 511 30.48 -49.82 -1.04
C ASP A 511 29.70 -48.59 -0.53
N GLY A 512 29.73 -48.38 0.80
CA GLY A 512 28.90 -47.37 1.44
C GLY A 512 29.25 -45.91 1.10
N SER A 513 30.38 -45.64 0.43
CA SER A 513 30.80 -44.28 0.05
C SER A 513 30.59 -43.99 -1.43
N SER A 514 30.97 -44.92 -2.30
CA SER A 514 30.82 -44.80 -3.76
C SER A 514 29.46 -45.27 -4.27
N GLY A 515 28.77 -46.12 -3.52
CA GLY A 515 27.51 -46.74 -3.92
C GLY A 515 27.68 -47.91 -4.90
N ALA A 516 28.90 -48.35 -5.21
CA ALA A 516 29.15 -49.46 -6.12
C ALA A 516 28.62 -50.79 -5.55
N LEU A 517 27.82 -51.51 -6.33
CA LEU A 517 27.22 -52.79 -5.97
C LEU A 517 27.94 -53.94 -6.69
N THR A 518 28.33 -54.97 -5.96
CA THR A 518 28.97 -56.18 -6.50
C THR A 518 28.34 -57.43 -5.89
N PHE A 519 28.32 -58.51 -6.66
CA PHE A 519 28.02 -59.84 -6.12
C PHE A 519 29.20 -60.35 -5.27
N LYS A 520 28.94 -61.15 -4.24
CA LYS A 520 30.02 -61.84 -3.50
C LYS A 520 30.60 -63.03 -4.25
N SER A 521 29.83 -63.59 -5.17
CA SER A 521 30.22 -64.66 -6.07
C SER A 521 29.53 -64.40 -7.39
N ALA A 522 30.24 -64.60 -8.50
CA ALA A 522 29.66 -64.35 -9.82
C ALA A 522 28.35 -65.14 -9.96
N PRO A 523 27.25 -64.49 -10.40
CA PRO A 523 25.98 -65.18 -10.59
C PRO A 523 26.11 -66.15 -11.78
N ASP A 524 25.43 -67.29 -11.67
CA ASP A 524 25.35 -68.34 -12.67
C ASP A 524 23.88 -68.44 -13.11
N PHE A 525 23.58 -68.16 -14.38
CA PHE A 525 22.20 -68.15 -14.88
C PHE A 525 21.56 -69.54 -14.77
N GLU A 526 22.35 -70.59 -15.01
CA GLU A 526 21.94 -71.97 -14.92
C GLU A 526 21.90 -72.49 -13.48
N ASN A 527 22.41 -71.74 -12.48
CA ASN A 527 22.31 -72.12 -11.06
C ASN A 527 22.06 -70.89 -10.17
N ALA A 528 20.92 -70.24 -10.38
CA ALA A 528 20.46 -69.13 -9.57
C ALA A 528 20.46 -69.47 -8.06
N VAL A 529 21.07 -68.60 -7.25
CA VAL A 529 21.21 -68.76 -5.79
C VAL A 529 20.40 -67.73 -5.01
N ASP A 530 19.58 -66.92 -5.69
CA ASP A 530 18.60 -66.04 -5.06
C ASP A 530 17.54 -66.85 -4.30
N VAL A 531 16.86 -66.21 -3.35
CA VAL A 531 15.95 -66.88 -2.40
C VAL A 531 14.86 -67.70 -3.10
N ASN A 532 14.36 -67.24 -4.24
CA ASN A 532 13.27 -67.90 -4.96
C ASN A 532 13.73 -68.60 -6.26
N THR A 533 15.04 -68.57 -6.53
CA THR A 533 15.74 -69.20 -7.66
C THR A 533 15.26 -68.75 -9.04
N ASN A 534 14.79 -67.51 -9.18
CA ASN A 534 14.18 -66.99 -10.42
C ASN A 534 15.11 -66.10 -11.29
N ASN A 535 16.42 -66.02 -10.96
CA ASN A 535 17.40 -65.12 -11.59
C ASN A 535 17.06 -63.62 -11.46
N VAL A 536 16.21 -63.25 -10.50
CA VAL A 536 15.88 -61.86 -10.16
C VAL A 536 16.14 -61.68 -8.67
N TYR A 537 17.21 -60.95 -8.36
CA TYR A 537 17.65 -60.72 -6.99
C TYR A 537 17.01 -59.44 -6.47
N GLU A 538 16.33 -59.53 -5.32
CA GLU A 538 15.57 -58.44 -4.73
C GLU A 538 16.31 -57.81 -3.54
N LEU A 539 16.66 -56.55 -3.73
CA LEU A 539 17.46 -55.73 -2.84
C LEU A 539 16.71 -54.45 -2.47
N ASP A 540 17.14 -53.82 -1.38
CA ASP A 540 16.72 -52.49 -0.96
C ASP A 540 17.95 -51.62 -0.75
N ILE A 541 18.09 -50.57 -1.56
CA ILE A 541 19.15 -49.58 -1.41
C ILE A 541 18.70 -48.54 -0.40
N LYS A 542 19.49 -48.35 0.65
CA LYS A 542 19.27 -47.35 1.69
C LYS A 542 20.32 -46.25 1.60
N ALA A 543 19.89 -44.99 1.46
CA ALA A 543 20.73 -43.80 1.54
C ALA A 543 20.50 -43.09 2.89
N SER A 544 21.56 -42.58 3.50
CA SER A 544 21.54 -41.95 4.83
C SER A 544 22.46 -40.73 4.87
N ASP A 545 21.97 -39.59 5.35
CA ASP A 545 22.78 -38.39 5.67
C ASP A 545 23.46 -38.47 7.05
N GLY A 546 23.08 -39.48 7.86
CA GLY A 546 23.56 -39.69 9.23
C GLY A 546 22.50 -39.45 10.32
N THR A 547 21.42 -38.76 9.98
CA THR A 547 20.27 -38.46 10.84
C THR A 547 18.94 -38.97 10.25
N ALA A 548 18.74 -38.86 8.94
CA ALA A 548 17.59 -39.37 8.21
C ALA A 548 18.01 -40.33 7.10
N THR A 549 17.06 -41.17 6.67
CA THR A 549 17.33 -42.23 5.70
C THR A 549 16.17 -42.49 4.76
N THR A 550 16.48 -42.80 3.50
CA THR A 550 15.51 -43.20 2.47
C THR A 550 15.87 -44.58 1.94
N THR A 551 14.85 -45.38 1.58
CA THR A 551 15.02 -46.72 1.02
C THR A 551 14.29 -46.85 -0.30
N LYS A 552 14.92 -47.49 -1.30
CA LYS A 552 14.36 -47.76 -2.62
C LYS A 552 14.63 -49.22 -3.02
N PRO A 553 13.62 -49.98 -3.46
CA PRO A 553 13.82 -51.34 -3.95
C PRO A 553 14.63 -51.35 -5.26
N LEU A 554 15.48 -52.36 -5.41
CA LEU A 554 16.30 -52.65 -6.58
C LEU A 554 16.12 -54.12 -6.97
N SER A 555 15.74 -54.35 -8.21
CA SER A 555 15.68 -55.67 -8.84
C SER A 555 16.91 -55.88 -9.73
N VAL A 556 17.72 -56.89 -9.47
CA VAL A 556 18.88 -57.25 -10.29
C VAL A 556 18.56 -58.52 -11.07
N GLN A 557 18.30 -58.39 -12.37
CA GLN A 557 17.98 -59.51 -13.24
C GLN A 557 19.26 -60.07 -13.87
N VAL A 558 19.58 -61.33 -13.59
CA VAL A 558 20.69 -62.02 -14.25
C VAL A 558 20.24 -62.49 -15.63
N ILE A 559 21.03 -62.18 -16.64
CA ILE A 559 20.80 -62.53 -18.05
C ILE A 559 21.95 -63.37 -18.60
N LYS A 560 21.65 -64.22 -19.57
CA LYS A 560 22.61 -65.08 -20.27
C LYS A 560 22.99 -64.46 -21.62
N GLN A 561 24.27 -64.23 -21.81
CA GLN A 561 24.86 -63.92 -23.12
C GLN A 561 25.67 -65.13 -23.59
N GLN A 562 25.01 -66.06 -24.28
CA GLN A 562 25.61 -67.32 -24.70
C GLN A 562 26.49 -67.11 -25.95
N PRO A 563 27.81 -67.33 -25.89
CA PRO A 563 28.65 -67.33 -27.08
C PRO A 563 28.20 -68.41 -28.07
N LEU A 564 28.12 -68.06 -29.34
CA LEU A 564 27.81 -68.96 -30.44
C LEU A 564 28.71 -68.67 -31.64
N VAL A 565 29.22 -69.74 -32.26
CA VAL A 565 29.89 -69.69 -33.56
C VAL A 565 29.09 -70.45 -34.60
N VAL A 566 28.90 -69.83 -35.76
CA VAL A 566 28.40 -70.49 -36.96
C VAL A 566 29.58 -70.97 -37.79
N VAL A 567 29.73 -72.28 -37.94
CA VAL A 567 30.72 -72.89 -38.82
C VAL A 567 30.04 -73.29 -40.12
N ARG A 568 30.22 -72.48 -41.17
CA ARG A 568 29.72 -72.77 -42.52
C ARG A 568 30.62 -73.80 -43.18
N ILE A 569 30.06 -74.88 -43.71
CA ILE A 569 30.80 -75.96 -44.37
C ILE A 569 30.50 -75.94 -45.87
N GLU A 570 31.53 -75.75 -46.68
CA GLU A 570 31.49 -75.83 -48.15
C GLU A 570 32.32 -77.02 -48.67
N PHE A 571 32.04 -77.41 -49.90
CA PHE A 571 32.64 -78.57 -50.59
C PHE A 571 33.14 -78.18 -51.98
N ASN A 572 33.90 -79.06 -52.62
CA ASN A 572 34.41 -78.83 -53.98
C ASN A 572 33.30 -78.62 -55.03
N ASP A 573 32.15 -79.25 -54.84
CA ASP A 573 31.00 -79.25 -55.75
C ASP A 573 29.76 -78.55 -55.19
N MET A 574 29.86 -77.94 -54.00
CA MET A 574 28.74 -77.28 -53.32
C MET A 574 29.23 -76.10 -52.47
N THR A 575 28.75 -74.91 -52.81
CA THR A 575 29.05 -73.65 -52.11
C THR A 575 27.75 -72.99 -51.67
N PHE A 576 27.83 -72.05 -50.74
CA PHE A 576 26.64 -71.30 -50.31
C PHE A 576 26.12 -70.35 -51.40
N ASP A 577 24.80 -70.21 -51.49
CA ASP A 577 24.12 -69.22 -52.33
C ASP A 577 24.25 -67.80 -51.75
N HIS A 578 24.35 -67.69 -50.42
CA HIS A 578 24.44 -66.42 -49.70
C HIS A 578 25.65 -66.36 -48.75
N GLY A 579 26.27 -65.18 -48.68
CA GLY A 579 27.50 -64.96 -47.90
C GLY A 579 27.31 -64.94 -46.38
N ALA A 580 28.42 -65.02 -45.65
CA ALA A 580 28.47 -65.08 -44.18
C ALA A 580 27.67 -63.98 -43.48
N SER A 581 27.69 -62.74 -44.01
CA SER A 581 27.00 -61.60 -43.39
C SER A 581 25.48 -61.72 -43.34
N ILE A 582 24.86 -62.44 -44.30
CA ILE A 582 23.42 -62.73 -44.29
C ILE A 582 23.09 -63.69 -43.16
N TRP A 583 23.93 -64.71 -42.97
CA TRP A 583 23.79 -65.68 -41.89
C TRP A 583 24.08 -65.06 -40.52
N ALA A 584 25.12 -64.25 -40.40
CA ALA A 584 25.42 -63.48 -39.19
C ALA A 584 24.22 -62.62 -38.78
N LYS A 585 23.59 -61.92 -39.74
CA LYS A 585 22.38 -61.13 -39.49
C LYS A 585 21.17 -62.01 -39.12
N LYS A 586 21.01 -63.17 -39.74
CA LYS A 586 19.91 -64.10 -39.46
C LYS A 586 19.98 -64.67 -38.05
N ILE A 587 21.18 -64.99 -37.56
CA ILE A 587 21.42 -65.58 -36.25
C ILE A 587 21.49 -64.49 -35.16
N PHE A 588 22.39 -63.52 -35.31
CA PHE A 588 22.68 -62.56 -34.23
C PHE A 588 21.83 -61.29 -34.26
N GLY A 589 21.03 -61.08 -35.32
CA GLY A 589 20.28 -59.85 -35.50
C GLY A 589 19.01 -59.76 -34.63
N SER A 590 18.56 -58.53 -34.41
CA SER A 590 17.45 -58.16 -33.52
C SER A 590 16.16 -57.77 -34.25
N SER A 591 16.05 -58.00 -35.56
CA SER A 591 14.80 -57.76 -36.30
C SER A 591 13.93 -59.02 -36.34
N GLU A 592 12.62 -58.83 -36.51
CA GLU A 592 11.67 -59.94 -36.65
C GLU A 592 12.10 -60.99 -37.70
N GLY A 593 11.91 -62.26 -37.36
CA GLY A 593 12.35 -63.39 -38.18
C GLY A 593 13.87 -63.62 -38.21
N GLN A 594 14.60 -63.03 -37.27
CA GLN A 594 16.00 -63.35 -36.90
C GLN A 594 16.00 -64.07 -35.54
N LEU A 595 17.02 -64.89 -35.30
CA LEU A 595 17.04 -65.84 -34.19
C LEU A 595 17.15 -65.14 -32.82
N ASN A 596 18.02 -64.13 -32.68
CA ASN A 596 18.14 -63.38 -31.43
C ASN A 596 16.88 -62.57 -31.09
N HIS A 597 16.16 -62.06 -32.09
CA HIS A 597 14.85 -61.44 -31.85
C HIS A 597 13.85 -62.46 -31.26
N TYR A 598 13.83 -63.68 -31.79
CA TYR A 598 13.02 -64.78 -31.26
C TYR A 598 13.37 -65.10 -29.80
N PHE A 599 14.65 -65.37 -29.50
CA PHE A 599 15.08 -65.71 -28.14
C PHE A 599 14.87 -64.55 -27.15
N ASN A 600 15.07 -63.30 -27.58
CA ASN A 600 14.77 -62.14 -26.76
C ASN A 600 13.29 -62.04 -26.40
N GLU A 601 12.38 -62.29 -27.35
CA GLU A 601 10.93 -62.27 -27.07
C GLU A 601 10.52 -63.41 -26.14
N ILE A 602 10.91 -64.66 -26.44
CA ILE A 602 10.44 -65.81 -25.65
C ILE A 602 11.07 -65.88 -24.25
N SER A 603 12.21 -65.21 -24.03
CA SER A 603 12.92 -65.13 -22.75
C SER A 603 12.68 -63.83 -21.99
N GLN A 604 11.89 -62.89 -22.53
CA GLN A 604 11.69 -61.55 -21.96
C GLN A 604 13.01 -60.78 -21.75
N GLY A 605 13.95 -60.92 -22.69
CA GLY A 605 15.28 -60.30 -22.62
C GLY A 605 16.27 -60.97 -21.67
N ARG A 606 15.94 -62.16 -21.14
CA ARG A 606 16.84 -62.93 -20.25
C ARG A 606 17.95 -63.66 -20.97
N TYR A 607 17.82 -63.90 -22.27
CA TYR A 607 18.76 -64.73 -23.03
C TYR A 607 19.05 -64.15 -24.41
N GLN A 608 20.33 -64.16 -24.79
CA GLN A 608 20.79 -63.74 -26.11
C GLN A 608 22.00 -64.55 -26.54
N PHE A 609 22.05 -64.96 -27.81
CA PHE A 609 23.29 -65.47 -28.41
C PHE A 609 24.20 -64.31 -28.78
N VAL A 610 25.44 -64.35 -28.31
CA VAL A 610 26.49 -63.39 -28.69
C VAL A 610 27.49 -64.05 -29.61
N LYS A 611 28.13 -63.25 -30.45
CA LYS A 611 29.07 -63.73 -31.45
C LYS A 611 30.31 -64.24 -30.74
N ALA A 612 30.74 -65.45 -31.07
CA ALA A 612 32.08 -65.89 -30.70
C ALA A 612 33.15 -64.98 -31.34
N VAL A 613 34.25 -64.81 -30.62
CA VAL A 613 35.44 -64.08 -31.05
C VAL A 613 36.17 -64.95 -32.06
N GLU A 614 36.36 -64.42 -33.26
CA GLU A 614 36.93 -65.15 -34.38
C GLU A 614 37.70 -64.18 -35.31
N THR A 615 38.59 -64.71 -36.14
CA THR A 615 39.51 -63.90 -36.97
C THR A 615 39.36 -64.07 -38.48
N GLN A 616 38.46 -64.93 -38.96
CA GLN A 616 38.27 -65.29 -40.35
C GLN A 616 37.14 -64.49 -41.03
N GLY A 617 37.41 -64.01 -42.26
CA GLY A 617 36.40 -63.29 -43.02
C GLY A 617 36.14 -61.91 -42.42
N THR A 618 34.93 -61.66 -41.90
CA THR A 618 34.61 -60.40 -41.20
C THR A 618 34.81 -60.61 -39.71
N THR A 619 35.97 -60.19 -39.20
CA THR A 619 36.37 -60.38 -37.80
C THR A 619 35.25 -60.08 -36.80
N ASN A 620 35.01 -61.03 -35.90
CA ASN A 620 34.02 -61.00 -34.83
C ASN A 620 32.57 -60.83 -35.32
N ASP A 621 32.25 -61.36 -36.51
CA ASP A 621 30.85 -61.49 -36.95
C ASP A 621 30.18 -62.79 -36.46
N GLY A 622 30.96 -63.69 -35.85
CA GLY A 622 30.52 -64.98 -35.28
C GLY A 622 30.33 -66.07 -36.33
N VAL A 623 30.79 -65.87 -37.57
CA VAL A 623 30.58 -66.79 -38.69
C VAL A 623 31.89 -67.08 -39.41
N ILE A 624 32.34 -68.33 -39.35
CA ILE A 624 33.48 -68.82 -40.12
C ILE A 624 33.01 -69.72 -41.28
N THR A 625 33.85 -69.93 -42.27
CA THR A 625 33.57 -70.80 -43.43
C THR A 625 34.73 -71.76 -43.70
N ALA A 626 34.49 -73.04 -43.42
CA ALA A 626 35.38 -74.16 -43.70
C ALA A 626 35.10 -74.77 -45.07
N THR A 627 36.08 -74.75 -45.97
CA THR A 627 36.01 -75.45 -47.26
C THR A 627 36.67 -76.81 -47.14
N LEU A 628 35.87 -77.88 -47.17
CA LEU A 628 36.37 -79.26 -47.12
C LEU A 628 36.73 -79.73 -48.52
N ALA A 629 37.93 -80.29 -48.69
CA ALA A 629 38.45 -80.78 -49.97
C ALA A 629 37.83 -82.15 -50.39
N ILE A 630 36.51 -82.28 -50.27
CA ILE A 630 35.70 -83.43 -50.67
C ILE A 630 34.46 -82.94 -51.44
N ASN A 631 33.76 -83.82 -52.14
CA ASN A 631 32.43 -83.53 -52.67
C ASN A 631 31.38 -83.67 -51.57
N HIS A 632 30.24 -83.00 -51.71
CA HIS A 632 29.14 -83.07 -50.75
C HIS A 632 28.69 -84.53 -50.59
N PRO A 633 28.79 -85.13 -49.40
CA PRO A 633 28.61 -86.58 -49.22
C PRO A 633 27.15 -87.04 -49.31
N ASN A 634 26.19 -86.11 -49.23
CA ASN A 634 24.74 -86.38 -49.31
C ASN A 634 24.29 -87.51 -48.38
N SER A 635 24.83 -87.49 -47.16
CA SER A 635 24.76 -88.61 -46.22
C SER A 635 23.62 -88.48 -45.22
N GLY A 636 22.76 -87.45 -45.33
CA GLY A 636 21.65 -87.23 -44.40
C GLY A 636 22.15 -87.12 -42.95
N ARG A 637 21.77 -88.08 -42.09
CA ARG A 637 22.22 -88.15 -40.69
C ARG A 637 23.69 -88.59 -40.52
N ASP A 638 24.26 -89.31 -41.49
CA ASP A 638 25.61 -89.89 -41.36
C ASP A 638 26.74 -88.87 -41.61
N PHE A 639 26.41 -87.62 -41.93
CA PHE A 639 27.39 -86.54 -42.16
C PHE A 639 28.26 -86.23 -40.93
N ALA A 640 27.65 -86.37 -39.76
CA ALA A 640 28.01 -85.63 -38.56
C ALA A 640 29.31 -86.10 -37.87
N GLN A 641 29.85 -87.27 -38.22
CA GLN A 641 31.03 -87.81 -37.55
C GLN A 641 32.36 -87.50 -38.25
N LYS A 642 32.37 -87.24 -39.56
CA LYS A 642 33.61 -86.96 -40.32
C LYS A 642 33.69 -85.50 -40.79
N GLY A 643 32.61 -84.95 -41.36
CA GLY A 643 32.61 -83.57 -41.88
C GLY A 643 32.76 -82.52 -40.77
N ILE A 644 32.16 -82.76 -39.60
CA ILE A 644 32.23 -81.85 -38.46
C ILE A 644 33.63 -81.81 -37.83
N VAL A 645 34.27 -82.98 -37.68
CA VAL A 645 35.64 -83.06 -37.15
C VAL A 645 36.62 -82.29 -38.04
N ASP A 646 36.54 -82.48 -39.36
CA ASP A 646 37.39 -81.76 -40.31
C ASP A 646 37.11 -80.24 -40.29
N ALA A 647 35.84 -79.83 -40.14
CA ALA A 647 35.47 -78.41 -40.03
C ALA A 647 35.97 -77.77 -38.73
N LEU A 648 35.98 -78.51 -37.61
CA LEU A 648 36.53 -78.03 -36.34
C LEU A 648 38.05 -77.88 -36.37
N ILE A 649 38.75 -78.82 -37.01
CA ILE A 649 40.21 -78.70 -37.24
C ILE A 649 40.52 -77.42 -38.02
N PHE A 650 39.66 -77.05 -38.97
CA PHE A 650 39.80 -75.79 -39.69
C PHE A 650 39.51 -74.57 -38.81
N ALA A 651 38.46 -74.65 -37.98
CA ALA A 651 38.02 -73.58 -37.09
C ALA A 651 39.06 -73.16 -36.04
N ASP A 652 39.85 -74.11 -35.53
CA ASP A 652 40.93 -73.92 -34.55
C ASP A 652 41.96 -72.86 -34.98
N SER A 653 42.20 -72.71 -36.28
CA SER A 653 43.09 -71.65 -36.78
C SER A 653 42.55 -70.24 -36.62
N SER A 654 41.24 -70.10 -36.42
CA SER A 654 40.50 -68.84 -36.47
C SER A 654 39.84 -68.46 -35.13
N ILE A 655 39.71 -69.43 -34.21
CA ILE A 655 39.04 -69.30 -32.90
C ILE A 655 39.92 -69.97 -31.86
N ASP A 656 40.24 -69.23 -30.78
CA ASP A 656 40.83 -69.80 -29.57
C ASP A 656 39.69 -70.32 -28.68
N PHE A 657 39.47 -71.63 -28.67
CA PHE A 657 38.38 -72.23 -27.91
C PHE A 657 38.62 -72.19 -26.39
N SER A 658 39.87 -72.07 -25.95
CA SER A 658 40.21 -72.10 -24.51
C SER A 658 39.64 -70.92 -23.73
N GLN A 659 39.34 -69.80 -24.41
CA GLN A 659 38.74 -68.62 -23.78
C GLN A 659 37.29 -68.85 -23.30
N TYR A 660 36.63 -69.90 -23.82
CA TYR A 660 35.26 -70.26 -23.49
C TYR A 660 35.15 -71.32 -22.39
N ASP A 661 36.25 -71.98 -22.02
CA ASP A 661 36.31 -72.89 -20.87
C ASP A 661 36.41 -72.06 -19.57
N THR A 662 35.25 -71.51 -19.19
CA THR A 662 35.08 -70.62 -18.04
C THR A 662 35.28 -71.35 -16.72
N ASN A 663 34.88 -72.63 -16.66
CA ASN A 663 34.98 -73.46 -15.45
C ASN A 663 36.36 -74.16 -15.32
N LYS A 664 37.17 -74.16 -16.40
CA LYS A 664 38.53 -74.72 -16.49
C LYS A 664 38.60 -76.23 -16.30
N ASP A 665 37.58 -76.95 -16.74
CA ASP A 665 37.52 -78.42 -16.66
C ASP A 665 38.13 -79.12 -17.88
N GLY A 666 38.52 -78.35 -18.91
CA GLY A 666 39.12 -78.85 -20.15
C GLY A 666 38.11 -79.36 -21.18
N GLU A 667 36.83 -79.03 -21.03
CA GLU A 667 35.76 -79.36 -21.96
C GLU A 667 34.79 -78.19 -22.12
N ILE A 668 34.50 -77.82 -23.36
CA ILE A 668 33.48 -76.80 -23.64
C ILE A 668 32.10 -77.42 -23.42
N SER A 669 31.44 -76.96 -22.37
CA SER A 669 30.07 -77.33 -22.05
C SER A 669 29.07 -76.56 -22.92
N GLN A 670 27.81 -77.00 -22.85
CA GLN A 670 26.70 -76.38 -23.57
C GLN A 670 26.48 -74.92 -23.13
N ASP A 671 26.71 -74.59 -21.86
CA ASP A 671 26.46 -73.25 -21.32
C ASP A 671 27.62 -72.27 -21.59
N GLU A 672 28.70 -72.73 -22.23
CA GLU A 672 29.94 -71.98 -22.44
C GLU A 672 30.12 -71.49 -23.89
N LEU A 673 29.97 -72.39 -24.87
CA LEU A 673 30.00 -72.05 -26.28
C LEU A 673 29.13 -73.00 -27.10
N GLN A 674 28.28 -72.41 -27.93
CA GLN A 674 27.44 -73.13 -28.86
C GLN A 674 28.10 -73.25 -30.23
N LEU A 675 28.26 -74.50 -30.70
CA LEU A 675 28.76 -74.83 -32.03
C LEU A 675 27.57 -75.10 -32.96
N LEU A 676 27.40 -74.25 -33.97
CA LEU A 676 26.33 -74.37 -34.95
C LEU A 676 26.94 -74.61 -36.34
N PHE A 677 26.73 -75.80 -36.89
CA PHE A 677 27.19 -76.17 -38.22
C PHE A 677 26.12 -75.91 -39.26
N LEU A 678 26.45 -75.05 -40.22
CA LEU A 678 25.62 -74.76 -41.36
C LEU A 678 26.28 -75.39 -42.58
N VAL A 679 25.60 -76.31 -43.26
CA VAL A 679 26.20 -77.10 -44.36
C VAL A 679 25.62 -76.65 -45.70
N ALA A 680 26.48 -76.29 -46.66
CA ALA A 680 26.05 -75.91 -48.01
C ALA A 680 25.29 -77.06 -48.65
N GLY A 681 24.11 -76.78 -49.24
CA GLY A 681 23.20 -77.81 -49.73
C GLY A 681 21.83 -77.78 -49.04
N GLY A 682 21.07 -78.86 -49.18
CA GLY A 682 19.67 -78.92 -48.73
C GLY A 682 19.43 -79.58 -47.38
N GLU A 683 18.26 -79.33 -46.80
CA GLU A 683 17.73 -80.06 -45.65
C GLU A 683 17.07 -81.37 -46.10
N SER A 684 17.61 -82.50 -45.63
CA SER A 684 17.19 -83.85 -46.01
C SER A 684 15.79 -84.19 -45.48
N ALA A 685 15.38 -83.61 -44.34
CA ALA A 685 14.07 -83.83 -43.76
C ALA A 685 12.90 -83.42 -44.66
N ILE A 686 13.14 -82.52 -45.62
CA ILE A 686 12.15 -82.06 -46.60
C ILE A 686 12.47 -82.53 -48.03
N GLY A 687 13.34 -83.52 -48.18
CA GLY A 687 13.63 -84.17 -49.47
C GLY A 687 14.57 -83.41 -50.41
N GLN A 688 15.33 -82.42 -49.91
CA GLN A 688 16.35 -81.74 -50.72
C GLN A 688 17.61 -82.61 -50.88
N SER A 689 18.27 -82.53 -52.03
CA SER A 689 19.52 -83.27 -52.32
C SER A 689 20.45 -82.48 -53.25
N PRO A 690 21.77 -82.46 -53.01
CA PRO A 690 22.45 -83.11 -51.89
C PRO A 690 22.20 -82.39 -50.57
N GLY A 691 22.07 -83.14 -49.47
CA GLY A 691 21.65 -82.56 -48.19
C GLY A 691 22.15 -83.28 -46.93
N VAL A 692 21.94 -82.61 -45.80
CA VAL A 692 22.17 -83.13 -44.43
C VAL A 692 20.86 -83.10 -43.65
N TRP A 693 20.77 -83.87 -42.57
CA TRP A 693 19.60 -83.85 -41.69
C TRP A 693 19.84 -82.90 -40.52
N ALA A 694 18.92 -81.98 -40.24
CA ALA A 694 19.03 -81.11 -39.07
C ALA A 694 18.95 -81.89 -37.75
N HIS A 695 19.95 -81.73 -36.89
CA HIS A 695 19.97 -82.37 -35.57
C HIS A 695 20.95 -81.70 -34.60
N ALA A 696 20.65 -81.86 -33.32
CA ALA A 696 21.58 -81.72 -32.21
C ALA A 696 22.24 -83.06 -31.86
N ALA A 697 23.55 -83.06 -31.65
CA ALA A 697 24.28 -84.26 -31.23
C ALA A 697 25.58 -83.94 -30.50
N SER A 698 26.25 -85.01 -30.07
CA SER A 698 27.61 -84.96 -29.53
C SER A 698 28.57 -85.76 -30.38
N VAL A 699 29.80 -85.27 -30.57
CA VAL A 699 30.88 -86.03 -31.20
C VAL A 699 31.30 -87.19 -30.27
N THR A 700 31.25 -88.42 -30.78
CA THR A 700 31.53 -89.65 -29.97
C THR A 700 32.96 -89.69 -29.44
N ASN A 701 33.92 -89.20 -30.22
CA ASN A 701 35.33 -89.04 -29.82
C ASN A 701 35.70 -87.57 -29.99
N PRO A 702 35.42 -86.70 -29.00
CA PRO A 702 35.64 -85.27 -29.14
C PRO A 702 37.13 -85.02 -29.34
N ILE A 703 37.43 -84.12 -30.27
CA ILE A 703 38.79 -83.65 -30.53
C ILE A 703 39.13 -82.57 -29.52
N THR A 704 40.42 -82.48 -29.18
CA THR A 704 40.96 -81.44 -28.29
C THR A 704 41.62 -80.36 -29.13
N HIS A 705 41.13 -79.13 -29.00
CA HIS A 705 41.61 -77.91 -29.65
C HIS A 705 41.88 -76.87 -28.57
N ASP A 706 42.99 -76.15 -28.67
CA ASP A 706 43.44 -75.20 -27.63
C ASP A 706 43.47 -75.76 -26.19
N GLY A 707 43.56 -77.08 -26.02
CA GLY A 707 43.54 -77.74 -24.72
C GLY A 707 42.14 -78.08 -24.18
N VAL A 708 41.08 -77.78 -24.92
CA VAL A 708 39.68 -78.06 -24.55
C VAL A 708 39.00 -79.04 -25.50
N LYS A 709 38.09 -79.87 -24.99
CA LYS A 709 37.30 -80.79 -25.81
C LYS A 709 36.05 -80.10 -26.37
N LEU A 710 35.80 -80.30 -27.66
CA LEU A 710 34.59 -79.82 -28.34
C LEU A 710 33.63 -80.99 -28.57
N ARG A 711 32.47 -80.97 -27.92
CA ARG A 711 31.57 -82.13 -27.87
C ARG A 711 30.21 -81.89 -28.52
N TYR A 712 29.48 -80.88 -28.07
CA TYR A 712 28.08 -80.67 -28.43
C TYR A 712 27.95 -79.73 -29.62
N TYR A 713 27.01 -80.02 -30.52
CA TYR A 713 26.75 -79.17 -31.67
C TYR A 713 25.31 -79.31 -32.17
N SER A 714 24.87 -78.28 -32.88
CA SER A 714 23.69 -78.33 -33.74
C SER A 714 24.13 -78.27 -35.21
N MET A 715 23.36 -78.87 -36.10
CA MET A 715 23.62 -78.84 -37.54
C MET A 715 22.34 -78.68 -38.34
N PHE A 716 22.40 -77.99 -39.47
CA PHE A 716 21.33 -77.95 -40.49
C PHE A 716 21.86 -77.64 -41.89
N GLY A 717 21.07 -78.00 -42.91
CA GLY A 717 21.36 -77.65 -44.31
C GLY A 717 21.05 -76.19 -44.63
N GLU A 718 21.80 -75.60 -45.56
CA GLU A 718 21.60 -74.21 -46.01
C GLU A 718 20.18 -73.94 -46.51
N LYS A 719 19.59 -74.89 -47.25
CA LYS A 719 18.36 -74.66 -48.02
C LYS A 719 17.19 -75.50 -47.49
N HIS A 720 16.07 -74.82 -47.22
CA HIS A 720 14.78 -75.41 -46.93
C HIS A 720 13.88 -75.41 -48.18
N SER A 721 12.54 -75.44 -48.00
CA SER A 721 11.55 -75.57 -49.09
C SER A 721 11.79 -74.58 -50.24
N ASP A 722 11.49 -75.00 -51.48
CA ASP A 722 11.71 -74.22 -52.72
C ASP A 722 13.16 -73.79 -53.00
N ASN A 723 14.17 -74.48 -52.45
CA ASN A 723 15.59 -74.12 -52.63
C ASN A 723 15.90 -72.70 -52.11
N LYS A 724 15.25 -72.31 -51.01
CA LYS A 724 15.44 -71.03 -50.31
C LYS A 724 16.20 -71.29 -49.02
N ASP A 725 16.90 -70.29 -48.48
CA ASP A 725 17.62 -70.46 -47.22
C ASP A 725 16.75 -70.97 -46.07
N ALA A 726 17.39 -71.71 -45.16
CA ALA A 726 16.84 -72.09 -43.88
C ALA A 726 16.25 -70.89 -43.13
N THR A 727 15.03 -71.09 -42.66
CA THR A 727 14.34 -70.19 -41.74
C THR A 727 14.77 -70.47 -40.29
N ILE A 728 14.42 -69.59 -39.35
CA ILE A 728 14.93 -69.67 -37.98
C ILE A 728 14.30 -70.79 -37.14
N GLY A 729 13.17 -71.37 -37.58
CA GLY A 729 12.42 -72.32 -36.76
C GLY A 729 13.13 -73.63 -36.45
N ILE A 730 13.67 -74.33 -37.46
CA ILE A 730 14.51 -75.53 -37.23
C ILE A 730 15.77 -75.15 -36.45
N ILE A 731 16.40 -74.02 -36.79
CA ILE A 731 17.60 -73.54 -36.10
C ILE A 731 17.33 -73.36 -34.59
N ALA A 732 16.22 -72.71 -34.24
CA ALA A 732 15.80 -72.52 -32.87
C ALA A 732 15.44 -73.85 -32.18
N HIS A 733 14.84 -74.81 -32.90
CA HIS A 733 14.52 -76.14 -32.39
C HIS A 733 15.79 -76.93 -32.03
N GLU A 734 16.78 -76.98 -32.92
CA GLU A 734 18.03 -77.70 -32.66
C GLU A 734 18.84 -77.05 -31.54
N LEU A 735 18.87 -75.72 -31.49
CA LEU A 735 19.42 -74.98 -30.36
C LEU A 735 18.62 -75.24 -29.07
N GLY A 736 17.33 -75.55 -29.17
CA GLY A 736 16.49 -76.07 -28.09
C GLY A 736 17.14 -77.21 -27.31
N HIS A 737 17.68 -78.18 -28.05
CA HIS A 737 18.38 -79.33 -27.47
C HIS A 737 19.76 -78.97 -26.91
N VAL A 738 20.60 -78.29 -27.70
CA VAL A 738 21.99 -78.06 -27.29
C VAL A 738 22.20 -76.92 -26.30
N ALA A 739 21.32 -75.92 -26.27
CA ALA A 739 21.46 -74.77 -25.37
C ALA A 739 20.59 -74.88 -24.11
N PHE A 740 19.55 -75.72 -24.12
CA PHE A 740 18.62 -75.82 -22.99
C PHE A 740 18.28 -77.25 -22.58
N ASN A 741 18.93 -78.25 -23.18
CA ASN A 741 18.70 -79.67 -22.91
C ASN A 741 17.21 -80.08 -22.99
N LEU A 742 16.45 -79.44 -23.89
CA LEU A 742 15.04 -79.77 -24.09
C LEU A 742 14.92 -81.06 -24.91
N PRO A 743 13.93 -81.93 -24.62
CA PRO A 743 13.63 -83.09 -25.44
C PRO A 743 12.77 -82.72 -26.66
N ASP A 744 12.66 -83.64 -27.61
CA ASP A 744 11.60 -83.63 -28.61
C ASP A 744 10.24 -83.83 -27.93
N LEU A 745 9.29 -82.92 -28.19
CA LEU A 745 7.93 -82.97 -27.65
C LEU A 745 6.87 -83.35 -28.70
N TYR A 746 7.29 -83.58 -29.96
CA TYR A 746 6.49 -84.34 -30.91
C TYR A 746 6.61 -85.84 -30.63
N ASP A 747 5.64 -86.62 -31.10
CA ASP A 747 5.62 -88.08 -30.92
C ASP A 747 6.40 -88.78 -32.04
N THR A 748 7.46 -89.50 -31.67
CA THR A 748 8.32 -90.27 -32.59
C THR A 748 7.80 -91.66 -32.92
N SER A 749 6.70 -92.10 -32.29
CA SER A 749 6.06 -93.40 -32.52
C SER A 749 5.03 -93.39 -33.66
N GLU A 750 4.78 -92.23 -34.26
CA GLU A 750 3.81 -91.98 -35.34
C GLU A 750 2.33 -92.21 -34.94
N ASN A 751 2.01 -92.28 -33.64
CA ASN A 751 0.66 -92.55 -33.15
C ASN A 751 -0.14 -91.28 -32.79
N THR A 752 0.55 -90.17 -32.53
CA THR A 752 -0.01 -88.86 -32.14
C THR A 752 0.88 -87.73 -32.69
N GLU A 753 0.50 -86.47 -32.48
CA GLU A 753 1.29 -85.30 -32.91
C GLU A 753 2.11 -84.67 -31.76
N GLY A 754 2.16 -85.33 -30.60
CA GLY A 754 2.73 -84.75 -29.38
C GLY A 754 2.03 -83.45 -29.00
N ILE A 755 2.79 -82.36 -28.82
CA ILE A 755 2.26 -81.03 -28.53
C ILE A 755 1.85 -80.20 -29.77
N GLY A 756 1.97 -80.75 -30.99
CA GLY A 756 1.60 -80.07 -32.23
C GLY A 756 2.35 -78.75 -32.48
N GLN A 757 1.71 -77.79 -33.16
CA GLN A 757 2.29 -76.45 -33.39
C GLN A 757 2.26 -75.56 -32.16
N PHE A 758 1.70 -76.00 -31.03
CA PHE A 758 1.66 -75.17 -29.83
C PHE A 758 3.04 -74.96 -29.20
N GLY A 759 4.09 -75.70 -29.57
CA GLY A 759 5.43 -75.46 -29.03
C GLY A 759 6.55 -75.63 -30.04
N LEU A 760 7.62 -74.83 -29.87
CA LEU A 760 8.85 -74.93 -30.67
C LEU A 760 9.41 -76.36 -30.73
N MET A 761 9.43 -77.07 -29.60
CA MET A 761 9.95 -78.45 -29.50
C MET A 761 8.99 -79.51 -30.05
N GLY A 762 7.83 -79.10 -30.57
CA GLY A 762 6.93 -79.92 -31.38
C GLY A 762 6.99 -79.49 -32.86
N ALA A 763 5.82 -79.45 -33.51
CA ALA A 763 5.70 -78.94 -34.88
C ALA A 763 5.74 -77.41 -34.99
N GLY A 764 5.84 -76.68 -33.87
CA GLY A 764 5.85 -75.22 -33.81
C GLY A 764 7.08 -74.58 -34.46
N SER A 765 8.17 -75.34 -34.63
CA SER A 765 9.34 -74.98 -35.43
C SER A 765 9.00 -74.69 -36.91
N TRP A 766 7.86 -75.18 -37.40
CA TRP A 766 7.36 -74.91 -38.75
C TRP A 766 6.32 -73.78 -38.83
N GLY A 767 6.03 -73.12 -37.70
CA GLY A 767 5.11 -71.99 -37.61
C GLY A 767 5.44 -70.87 -38.62
N LYS A 768 4.40 -70.14 -39.04
CA LYS A 768 4.54 -69.04 -40.00
C LYS A 768 3.32 -68.12 -39.98
N LYS A 769 3.52 -66.85 -40.36
CA LYS A 769 2.41 -65.94 -40.70
C LYS A 769 1.87 -66.24 -42.09
N GLU A 770 0.79 -65.56 -42.46
CA GLU A 770 0.25 -65.61 -43.82
C GLU A 770 1.34 -65.20 -44.85
N SER A 771 1.43 -65.95 -45.96
CA SER A 771 2.39 -65.73 -47.05
C SER A 771 3.88 -65.88 -46.70
N GLU A 772 4.23 -66.33 -45.48
CA GLU A 772 5.62 -66.63 -45.11
C GLU A 772 6.03 -68.06 -45.47
N GLN A 773 7.35 -68.30 -45.49
CA GLN A 773 7.90 -69.65 -45.53
C GLN A 773 7.73 -70.33 -44.18
N PRO A 774 7.46 -71.65 -44.14
CA PRO A 774 7.44 -72.43 -42.90
C PRO A 774 8.70 -72.19 -42.04
N GLY A 775 8.50 -72.01 -40.74
CA GLY A 775 9.57 -71.74 -39.76
C GLY A 775 10.15 -70.32 -39.79
N LYS A 776 9.59 -69.40 -40.60
CA LYS A 776 10.02 -67.99 -40.57
C LYS A 776 9.57 -67.29 -39.28
N THR A 777 8.40 -67.66 -38.79
CA THR A 777 7.80 -67.21 -37.52
C THR A 777 7.47 -68.46 -36.70
N PRO A 778 8.47 -69.16 -36.13
CA PRO A 778 8.22 -70.31 -35.27
C PRO A 778 7.39 -69.89 -34.07
N THR A 779 6.56 -70.78 -33.54
CA THR A 779 5.69 -70.45 -32.40
C THR A 779 6.50 -70.35 -31.12
N HIS A 780 5.97 -69.69 -30.08
CA HIS A 780 6.63 -69.70 -28.78
C HIS A 780 6.93 -71.12 -28.28
N MET A 781 7.98 -71.24 -27.48
CA MET A 781 8.13 -72.34 -26.52
C MET A 781 6.91 -72.37 -25.57
N THR A 782 6.47 -73.57 -25.21
CA THR A 782 5.43 -73.75 -24.19
C THR A 782 5.92 -73.27 -22.82
N ALA A 783 5.00 -73.05 -21.87
CA ALA A 783 5.36 -72.72 -20.49
C ALA A 783 6.33 -73.73 -19.87
N TRP A 784 6.18 -75.02 -20.20
CA TRP A 784 7.09 -76.07 -19.75
C TRP A 784 8.50 -75.90 -20.33
N SER A 785 8.62 -75.70 -21.65
CA SER A 785 9.93 -75.48 -22.28
C SER A 785 10.60 -74.20 -21.77
N LYS A 786 9.84 -73.09 -21.65
CA LYS A 786 10.36 -71.84 -21.08
C LYS A 786 10.83 -72.00 -19.63
N ALA A 787 10.12 -72.78 -18.82
CA ALA A 787 10.51 -73.03 -17.44
C ALA A 787 11.82 -73.83 -17.34
N ASN A 788 11.96 -74.88 -18.15
CA ASN A 788 13.20 -75.67 -18.21
C ASN A 788 14.38 -74.88 -18.80
N SER A 789 14.11 -73.90 -19.68
CA SER A 789 15.11 -72.94 -20.18
C SER A 789 15.32 -71.72 -19.28
N ARG A 790 14.67 -71.62 -18.11
CA ARG A 790 14.77 -70.49 -17.16
C ARG A 790 14.33 -69.13 -17.73
N PHE A 791 13.53 -69.18 -18.80
CA PHE A 791 12.93 -68.01 -19.43
C PHE A 791 11.70 -67.52 -18.68
N THR A 792 11.10 -68.40 -17.87
CA THR A 792 9.99 -68.07 -16.98
C THR A 792 10.03 -68.95 -15.75
N TYR A 793 9.38 -68.49 -14.68
CA TYR A 793 9.25 -69.22 -13.43
C TYR A 793 7.76 -69.28 -13.10
N PRO A 794 7.07 -70.37 -13.47
CA PRO A 794 5.62 -70.47 -13.29
C PRO A 794 5.22 -70.29 -11.83
N ILE A 795 4.21 -69.45 -11.59
CA ILE A 795 3.72 -69.13 -10.26
C ILE A 795 2.95 -70.34 -9.72
N ALA A 796 3.51 -70.99 -8.69
CA ALA A 796 2.84 -72.09 -8.02
C ALA A 796 1.64 -71.60 -7.21
N LEU A 797 0.45 -72.12 -7.50
CA LEU A 797 -0.75 -71.77 -6.76
C LEU A 797 -0.89 -72.60 -5.48
N ALA A 798 -1.13 -71.91 -4.36
CA ALA A 798 -1.47 -72.53 -3.09
C ALA A 798 -2.86 -73.20 -3.16
N THR A 799 -3.14 -74.14 -2.24
CA THR A 799 -4.48 -74.75 -2.10
C THR A 799 -5.53 -73.66 -1.80
N GLY A 800 -6.66 -73.71 -2.51
CA GLY A 800 -7.75 -72.74 -2.38
C GLY A 800 -8.38 -72.36 -3.72
N THR A 801 -9.21 -71.33 -3.69
CA THR A 801 -9.83 -70.72 -4.87
C THR A 801 -9.14 -69.39 -5.17
N HIS A 802 -8.67 -69.24 -6.40
CA HIS A 802 -8.01 -68.05 -6.93
C HIS A 802 -8.87 -67.49 -8.05
N SER A 803 -9.72 -66.51 -7.72
CA SER A 803 -10.61 -65.85 -8.68
C SER A 803 -9.90 -64.68 -9.37
N ASP A 804 -10.33 -64.36 -10.59
CA ASP A 804 -9.85 -63.22 -11.37
C ASP A 804 -8.32 -63.19 -11.58
N LEU A 805 -7.69 -64.36 -11.72
CA LEU A 805 -6.28 -64.45 -12.06
C LEU A 805 -6.04 -63.93 -13.48
N SER A 806 -5.21 -62.90 -13.60
CA SER A 806 -4.72 -62.42 -14.89
C SER A 806 -3.64 -63.36 -15.43
N VAL A 807 -3.79 -63.76 -16.69
CA VAL A 807 -2.81 -64.53 -17.47
C VAL A 807 -2.39 -63.69 -18.68
N GLU A 808 -1.27 -62.99 -18.53
CA GLU A 808 -0.68 -62.16 -19.57
C GLU A 808 -0.10 -63.02 -20.70
N SER A 809 -0.21 -62.53 -21.94
CA SER A 809 0.22 -63.31 -23.10
C SER A 809 1.72 -63.58 -23.14
N THR A 810 2.09 -64.69 -23.77
CA THR A 810 3.47 -65.18 -24.00
C THR A 810 4.44 -64.17 -24.60
N ALA A 811 3.94 -63.22 -25.37
CA ALA A 811 4.70 -62.14 -26.01
C ALA A 811 4.68 -60.84 -25.17
N SER A 812 4.32 -60.88 -23.89
CA SER A 812 4.38 -59.72 -22.98
C SER A 812 5.65 -59.71 -22.15
N ASP A 813 6.16 -58.49 -21.93
CA ASP A 813 7.12 -58.16 -20.86
C ASP A 813 6.65 -58.60 -19.46
N LYS A 814 5.32 -58.74 -19.28
CA LYS A 814 4.66 -59.23 -18.06
C LYS A 814 4.17 -60.67 -18.17
N TYR A 815 4.60 -61.45 -19.16
CA TYR A 815 4.20 -62.85 -19.31
C TYR A 815 4.36 -63.61 -17.99
N ARG A 816 3.30 -64.34 -17.62
CA ARG A 816 3.22 -65.18 -16.43
C ARG A 816 2.52 -66.48 -16.79
N ALA A 817 3.07 -67.59 -16.33
CA ALA A 817 2.41 -68.88 -16.33
C ALA A 817 2.08 -69.29 -14.90
N TYR A 818 1.04 -70.09 -14.72
CA TYR A 818 0.67 -70.64 -13.42
C TYR A 818 0.91 -72.14 -13.38
N LYS A 819 1.46 -72.63 -12.26
CA LYS A 819 1.63 -74.05 -11.96
C LYS A 819 0.60 -74.49 -10.93
N VAL A 820 -0.16 -75.54 -11.25
CA VAL A 820 -1.21 -76.10 -10.39
C VAL A 820 -0.95 -77.58 -10.17
N GLU A 821 -0.50 -77.93 -8.98
CA GLU A 821 -0.18 -79.32 -8.62
C GLU A 821 -1.45 -80.15 -8.41
N THR A 822 -1.39 -81.43 -8.77
CA THR A 822 -2.52 -82.38 -8.66
C THR A 822 -2.53 -83.20 -7.37
N GLY A 823 -1.68 -82.84 -6.39
CA GLY A 823 -1.42 -83.65 -5.21
C GLY A 823 -0.53 -84.89 -5.45
N SER A 824 0.02 -85.02 -6.65
CA SER A 824 1.12 -85.93 -7.01
C SER A 824 2.37 -85.09 -7.29
N ASP A 825 3.50 -85.46 -6.67
CA ASP A 825 4.74 -84.66 -6.65
C ASP A 825 5.36 -84.41 -8.04
N LYS A 826 4.92 -85.16 -9.05
CA LYS A 826 5.44 -85.14 -10.42
C LYS A 826 4.37 -84.91 -11.49
N GLU A 827 3.14 -84.62 -11.08
CA GLU A 827 2.02 -84.43 -12.01
C GLU A 827 1.29 -83.12 -11.70
N TYR A 828 1.26 -82.22 -12.68
CA TYR A 828 0.75 -80.86 -12.51
C TYR A 828 0.27 -80.27 -13.83
N PHE A 829 -0.52 -79.21 -13.73
CA PHE A 829 -0.92 -78.40 -14.87
C PHE A 829 -0.09 -77.12 -14.96
N LEU A 830 0.25 -76.72 -16.18
CA LEU A 830 0.75 -75.39 -16.48
C LEU A 830 -0.30 -74.64 -17.32
N ILE A 831 -0.52 -73.38 -16.98
CA ILE A 831 -1.53 -72.54 -17.64
C ILE A 831 -0.84 -71.31 -18.21
N GLU A 832 -0.99 -71.08 -19.51
CA GLU A 832 -0.43 -69.91 -20.21
C GLU A 832 -1.40 -69.32 -21.25
N ASN A 833 -1.24 -68.04 -21.56
CA ASN A 833 -2.06 -67.34 -22.55
C ASN A 833 -1.30 -67.20 -23.88
N ARG A 834 -1.82 -67.84 -24.93
CA ARG A 834 -1.29 -67.83 -26.30
C ARG A 834 -2.08 -66.83 -27.14
N ALA A 835 -1.74 -65.55 -27.06
CA ALA A 835 -2.38 -64.50 -27.85
C ALA A 835 -1.79 -64.44 -29.28
N GLY A 836 -2.59 -64.04 -30.27
CA GLY A 836 -2.13 -63.87 -31.66
C GLY A 836 -1.29 -62.63 -31.89
N ARG A 837 -0.14 -62.55 -31.22
CA ARG A 837 0.86 -61.48 -31.37
C ARG A 837 2.26 -62.06 -31.21
N GLY A 838 3.28 -61.29 -31.58
CA GLY A 838 4.67 -61.76 -31.54
C GLY A 838 4.84 -63.04 -32.38
N TYR A 839 5.63 -63.98 -31.88
CA TYR A 839 5.88 -65.26 -32.54
C TYR A 839 4.71 -66.24 -32.49
N ASP A 840 3.71 -66.01 -31.64
CA ASP A 840 2.45 -66.78 -31.68
C ASP A 840 1.54 -66.39 -32.84
N LEU A 841 1.87 -65.34 -33.62
CA LEU A 841 1.32 -65.19 -34.98
C LEU A 841 1.69 -66.37 -35.88
N GLY A 842 2.75 -67.12 -35.54
CA GLY A 842 3.11 -68.38 -36.17
C GLY A 842 2.07 -69.48 -36.02
N LEU A 843 1.11 -69.36 -35.09
CA LEU A 843 -0.03 -70.27 -34.93
C LEU A 843 -1.15 -70.00 -35.97
N HIS A 844 -0.97 -69.04 -36.88
CA HIS A 844 -1.93 -68.81 -37.96
C HIS A 844 -2.18 -70.06 -38.82
N VAL A 845 -1.23 -71.00 -38.86
CA VAL A 845 -1.33 -72.28 -39.59
C VAL A 845 -2.24 -73.34 -38.96
N LEU A 846 -2.78 -73.10 -37.76
CA LEU A 846 -3.73 -74.02 -37.13
C LEU A 846 -5.02 -74.15 -37.97
N ASN A 847 -5.60 -75.36 -37.95
CA ASN A 847 -6.90 -75.60 -38.59
C ASN A 847 -8.00 -74.72 -37.98
N GLY A 848 -8.98 -74.36 -38.80
CA GLY A 848 -10.06 -73.44 -38.42
C GLY A 848 -9.72 -71.96 -38.63
N ASN A 849 -8.49 -71.65 -39.07
CA ASN A 849 -8.03 -70.30 -39.38
C ASN A 849 -7.85 -70.06 -40.90
N SER A 850 -8.88 -70.39 -41.70
CA SER A 850 -8.79 -70.45 -43.17
C SER A 850 -9.22 -69.18 -43.90
N ASP A 851 -9.66 -68.14 -43.20
CA ASP A 851 -10.26 -66.92 -43.78
C ASP A 851 -9.31 -65.71 -43.82
N GLY A 852 -8.04 -65.88 -43.42
CA GLY A 852 -7.07 -64.80 -43.33
C GLY A 852 -7.23 -63.92 -42.08
N SER A 853 -8.11 -64.29 -41.14
CA SER A 853 -8.19 -63.60 -39.84
C SER A 853 -6.94 -63.87 -38.99
N LEU A 854 -6.62 -62.92 -38.11
CA LEU A 854 -5.55 -63.09 -37.12
C LEU A 854 -5.98 -64.19 -36.15
N PHE A 855 -5.04 -65.09 -35.84
CA PHE A 855 -5.22 -66.13 -34.83
C PHE A 855 -5.75 -65.47 -33.53
N PRO A 856 -6.95 -65.85 -33.04
CA PRO A 856 -7.65 -65.11 -31.99
C PRO A 856 -6.97 -65.26 -30.61
N GLY A 857 -6.17 -66.32 -30.46
CA GLY A 857 -5.54 -66.69 -29.21
C GLY A 857 -6.43 -67.49 -28.25
N GLY A 858 -5.90 -67.79 -27.09
CA GLY A 858 -6.61 -68.49 -26.02
C GLY A 858 -5.68 -69.06 -24.97
N LEU A 859 -6.26 -69.66 -23.95
CA LEU A 859 -5.54 -70.30 -22.86
C LEU A 859 -5.07 -71.69 -23.30
N LEU A 860 -3.77 -71.95 -23.19
CA LEU A 860 -3.19 -73.28 -23.34
C LEU A 860 -3.00 -73.88 -21.95
N ILE A 861 -3.59 -75.06 -21.73
CA ILE A 861 -3.38 -75.84 -20.51
C ILE A 861 -2.52 -77.04 -20.88
N LEU A 862 -1.40 -77.19 -20.18
CA LEU A 862 -0.49 -78.32 -20.34
C LEU A 862 -0.63 -79.25 -19.15
N HIS A 863 -0.67 -80.55 -19.39
CA HIS A 863 -0.62 -81.58 -18.35
C HIS A 863 0.76 -82.23 -18.37
N ILE A 864 1.49 -82.07 -17.26
CA ILE A 864 2.87 -82.50 -17.12
C ILE A 864 2.95 -83.73 -16.22
N ASN A 865 3.74 -84.73 -16.63
CA ASN A 865 4.06 -85.89 -15.81
C ASN A 865 5.57 -86.21 -15.86
N ASP A 866 6.31 -85.73 -14.86
CA ASP A 866 7.76 -85.89 -14.71
C ASP A 866 8.19 -87.32 -14.28
N ASN A 867 7.28 -88.30 -14.38
CA ASN A 867 7.63 -89.74 -14.36
C ASN A 867 7.89 -90.29 -15.77
N LYS A 868 7.65 -89.49 -16.80
CA LYS A 868 7.88 -89.85 -18.21
C LYS A 868 9.11 -89.12 -18.72
N GLU A 869 9.72 -89.70 -19.76
CA GLU A 869 10.93 -89.18 -20.41
C GLU A 869 10.70 -88.88 -21.90
N SER A 870 9.51 -89.17 -22.43
CA SER A 870 9.12 -88.83 -23.80
C SER A 870 7.60 -88.67 -23.97
N ASN A 871 7.20 -88.06 -25.09
CA ASN A 871 5.80 -87.92 -25.50
C ASN A 871 5.28 -89.09 -26.36
N SER A 872 6.03 -90.18 -26.48
CA SER A 872 5.69 -91.30 -27.38
C SER A 872 4.57 -92.21 -26.86
N ASP A 873 4.19 -92.09 -25.58
CA ASP A 873 3.10 -92.87 -24.98
C ASP A 873 1.79 -92.07 -25.06
N LYS A 874 0.96 -92.41 -26.06
CA LYS A 874 -0.31 -91.72 -26.34
C LYS A 874 -1.30 -91.62 -25.18
N ASN A 875 -1.18 -92.48 -24.17
CA ASN A 875 -2.08 -92.46 -23.01
C ASN A 875 -1.49 -91.71 -21.82
N TYR A 876 -0.16 -91.50 -21.81
CA TYR A 876 0.59 -90.98 -20.67
C TYR A 876 1.82 -90.21 -21.15
N ARG A 877 1.60 -88.99 -21.66
CA ARG A 877 2.67 -88.15 -22.21
C ARG A 877 3.43 -87.46 -21.10
N TRP A 878 4.67 -87.06 -21.39
CA TRP A 878 5.44 -86.23 -20.47
C TRP A 878 4.88 -84.80 -20.43
N VAL A 879 4.68 -84.20 -21.60
CA VAL A 879 4.06 -82.89 -21.77
C VAL A 879 2.88 -83.06 -22.72
N ASP A 880 1.67 -82.94 -22.20
CA ASP A 880 0.45 -83.02 -23.00
C ASP A 880 -0.25 -81.67 -23.14
N VAL A 881 -0.92 -81.47 -24.27
CA VAL A 881 -1.79 -80.31 -24.50
C VAL A 881 -3.22 -80.74 -24.23
N GLU A 882 -3.84 -80.18 -23.19
CA GLU A 882 -5.24 -80.45 -22.88
C GLU A 882 -6.13 -79.71 -23.89
N GLU A 883 -6.58 -80.42 -24.92
CA GLU A 883 -7.30 -79.84 -26.05
C GLU A 883 -8.75 -79.46 -25.70
N ALA A 884 -9.04 -78.16 -25.52
CA ALA A 884 -10.35 -77.64 -25.15
C ALA A 884 -11.54 -78.21 -25.94
N ASN A 885 -11.33 -78.53 -27.22
CA ASN A 885 -12.24 -79.27 -28.09
C ASN A 885 -11.45 -80.12 -29.13
N ASN A 886 -12.12 -81.13 -29.69
CA ASN A 886 -11.73 -82.00 -30.81
C ASN A 886 -10.64 -83.07 -30.62
N ALA A 887 -9.77 -83.03 -29.61
CA ALA A 887 -8.73 -84.05 -29.34
C ALA A 887 -8.02 -84.53 -30.63
N GLU A 888 -7.65 -83.58 -31.50
CA GLU A 888 -7.08 -83.81 -32.84
C GLU A 888 -5.61 -84.23 -32.76
N LEU A 889 -4.86 -83.71 -31.78
CA LEU A 889 -3.48 -84.10 -31.52
C LEU A 889 -3.38 -85.54 -30.98
N ASP A 890 -4.46 -86.02 -30.34
CA ASP A 890 -4.58 -87.37 -29.76
C ASP A 890 -4.98 -88.47 -30.74
N LYS A 891 -5.55 -88.13 -31.90
CA LYS A 891 -6.29 -89.08 -32.75
C LYS A 891 -5.67 -89.40 -34.10
N ASN A 892 -4.54 -88.79 -34.49
CA ASN A 892 -4.02 -88.91 -35.85
C ASN A 892 -2.82 -89.88 -35.98
N PRO A 893 -3.02 -91.10 -36.53
CA PRO A 893 -1.95 -92.07 -36.75
C PRO A 893 -1.19 -91.92 -38.09
N ASN A 894 -1.43 -90.85 -38.86
CA ASN A 894 -0.91 -90.77 -40.25
C ASN A 894 -0.08 -89.51 -40.59
N HIS A 895 0.20 -88.59 -39.65
CA HIS A 895 1.01 -87.36 -39.83
C HIS A 895 0.70 -86.43 -41.04
N ASN A 896 -0.21 -86.81 -41.96
CA ASN A 896 -0.21 -86.30 -43.33
C ASN A 896 -1.36 -85.33 -43.65
N ASN A 897 -2.13 -84.84 -42.67
CA ASN A 897 -3.13 -83.80 -42.96
C ASN A 897 -3.71 -83.04 -41.75
N GLY A 898 -2.89 -82.74 -40.72
CA GLY A 898 -3.40 -81.94 -39.59
C GLY A 898 -2.50 -81.73 -38.37
N GLY A 899 -1.24 -82.19 -38.38
CA GLY A 899 -0.33 -82.16 -37.21
C GLY A 899 0.02 -80.79 -36.62
N GLY A 900 -0.63 -79.72 -37.07
CA GLY A 900 -0.59 -78.42 -36.43
C GLY A 900 -1.49 -78.31 -35.19
N GLY A 901 -2.64 -78.97 -35.18
CA GLY A 901 -3.74 -78.71 -34.24
C GLY A 901 -4.78 -77.73 -34.79
N HIS A 902 -5.76 -77.38 -33.98
CA HIS A 902 -6.89 -76.51 -34.31
C HIS A 902 -6.97 -75.32 -33.35
N ILE A 903 -7.47 -74.17 -33.83
CA ILE A 903 -7.68 -72.98 -32.96
C ILE A 903 -8.62 -73.23 -31.77
N ASN A 904 -9.43 -74.30 -31.83
CA ASN A 904 -10.40 -74.65 -30.79
C ASN A 904 -9.82 -75.61 -29.76
N ASN A 905 -8.52 -75.96 -29.86
CA ASN A 905 -7.82 -76.66 -28.80
C ASN A 905 -7.50 -75.73 -27.61
N LEU A 906 -7.60 -74.41 -27.76
CA LEU A 906 -7.40 -73.44 -26.69
C LEU A 906 -8.70 -73.08 -25.96
N PHE A 907 -8.62 -72.80 -24.66
CA PHE A 907 -9.79 -72.40 -23.88
C PHE A 907 -10.01 -70.88 -23.95
N PHE A 908 -11.26 -70.45 -24.18
CA PHE A 908 -11.71 -69.06 -24.20
C PHE A 908 -13.24 -68.98 -24.23
N SER A 909 -13.80 -67.80 -23.92
CA SER A 909 -15.25 -67.59 -23.73
C SER A 909 -16.17 -68.01 -24.87
N ASN A 910 -15.68 -68.03 -26.12
CA ASN A 910 -16.44 -68.43 -27.30
C ASN A 910 -16.19 -69.89 -27.73
N ASN A 911 -15.43 -70.68 -26.96
CA ASN A 911 -15.10 -72.07 -27.27
C ASN A 911 -15.32 -73.02 -26.09
N SER A 912 -14.47 -72.97 -25.08
CA SER A 912 -14.60 -73.74 -23.83
C SER A 912 -14.13 -72.89 -22.66
N VAL A 913 -14.95 -72.82 -21.62
CA VAL A 913 -14.73 -71.98 -20.43
C VAL A 913 -14.47 -72.76 -19.16
N THR A 914 -14.39 -74.09 -19.25
CA THR A 914 -14.23 -74.97 -18.09
C THR A 914 -13.28 -76.12 -18.38
N PHE A 915 -12.35 -76.36 -17.47
CA PHE A 915 -11.49 -77.53 -17.41
C PHE A 915 -11.54 -78.09 -15.97
N GLY A 916 -11.90 -79.35 -15.79
CA GLY A 916 -12.09 -79.97 -14.48
C GLY A 916 -12.29 -81.48 -14.58
N ASN A 917 -12.47 -82.18 -13.45
CA ASN A 917 -12.55 -83.66 -13.45
C ASN A 917 -13.70 -84.23 -14.30
N GLU A 918 -14.75 -83.44 -14.54
CA GLU A 918 -15.94 -83.83 -15.29
C GLU A 918 -15.98 -83.24 -16.71
N SER A 919 -14.99 -82.44 -17.13
CA SER A 919 -14.94 -81.89 -18.49
C SER A 919 -14.43 -82.93 -19.51
N THR A 920 -14.37 -82.59 -20.79
CA THR A 920 -13.69 -83.39 -21.81
C THR A 920 -12.90 -82.46 -22.72
N PRO A 921 -11.56 -82.46 -22.63
CA PRO A 921 -10.71 -83.28 -21.77
C PRO A 921 -10.87 -82.91 -20.30
N ASN A 922 -10.48 -83.81 -19.40
CA ASN A 922 -10.72 -83.69 -17.96
C ASN A 922 -9.41 -83.47 -17.21
N SER A 923 -9.50 -82.84 -16.04
CA SER A 923 -8.32 -82.61 -15.19
C SER A 923 -7.93 -83.82 -14.33
N LYS A 924 -8.44 -85.03 -14.55
CA LYS A 924 -8.03 -86.19 -13.74
C LYS A 924 -6.55 -86.47 -14.00
N ARG A 925 -5.90 -87.02 -12.98
CA ARG A 925 -4.57 -87.59 -13.13
C ARG A 925 -4.62 -88.78 -14.08
N TYR A 926 -3.46 -89.14 -14.61
CA TYR A 926 -3.29 -90.30 -15.47
C TYR A 926 -3.71 -91.62 -14.81
N ASP A 927 -3.65 -91.73 -13.47
CA ASP A 927 -4.19 -92.89 -12.74
C ASP A 927 -5.74 -92.97 -12.72
N GLY A 928 -6.41 -91.96 -13.30
CA GLY A 928 -7.87 -91.83 -13.37
C GLY A 928 -8.51 -91.20 -12.13
N ASN A 929 -7.73 -90.88 -11.09
CA ASN A 929 -8.25 -90.24 -9.89
C ASN A 929 -8.42 -88.73 -10.10
N PRO A 930 -9.40 -88.09 -9.40
CA PRO A 930 -9.54 -86.64 -9.39
C PRO A 930 -8.24 -85.92 -8.98
N SER A 931 -7.84 -84.88 -9.72
CA SER A 931 -6.67 -84.06 -9.36
C SER A 931 -6.97 -82.98 -8.31
N GLY A 932 -8.25 -82.71 -8.07
CA GLY A 932 -8.69 -81.56 -7.28
C GLY A 932 -8.56 -80.21 -7.98
N VAL A 933 -8.13 -80.18 -9.25
CA VAL A 933 -7.89 -78.95 -10.03
C VAL A 933 -9.07 -78.64 -10.96
N SER A 934 -9.49 -77.38 -11.00
CA SER A 934 -10.37 -76.88 -12.07
C SER A 934 -10.06 -75.44 -12.47
N VAL A 935 -10.20 -75.14 -13.76
CA VAL A 935 -10.11 -73.80 -14.35
C VAL A 935 -11.48 -73.43 -14.90
N THR A 936 -12.01 -72.28 -14.51
CA THR A 936 -13.36 -71.80 -14.87
C THR A 936 -13.34 -70.30 -15.15
N ASP A 937 -14.49 -69.72 -15.53
CA ASP A 937 -14.64 -68.28 -15.80
C ASP A 937 -13.64 -67.72 -16.82
N ILE A 938 -13.24 -68.55 -17.79
CA ILE A 938 -12.22 -68.19 -18.76
C ILE A 938 -12.75 -67.10 -19.70
N SER A 939 -12.06 -65.96 -19.71
CA SER A 939 -12.46 -64.78 -20.49
C SER A 939 -12.38 -64.98 -22.01
N ALA A 940 -12.75 -63.94 -22.76
CA ALA A 940 -12.44 -63.86 -24.18
C ALA A 940 -10.92 -63.90 -24.40
N ALA A 941 -10.50 -64.45 -25.53
CA ALA A 941 -9.11 -64.44 -25.95
C ALA A 941 -8.62 -63.00 -26.16
N GLY A 942 -7.37 -62.74 -25.78
CA GLY A 942 -6.74 -61.43 -25.88
C GLY A 942 -5.39 -61.38 -25.17
N ASP A 943 -4.78 -60.20 -25.16
CA ASP A 943 -3.45 -59.98 -24.57
C ASP A 943 -3.36 -60.28 -23.07
N THR A 944 -4.49 -60.23 -22.37
CA THR A 944 -4.64 -60.66 -20.99
C THR A 944 -5.95 -61.40 -20.89
N MET A 945 -5.90 -62.62 -20.35
CA MET A 945 -7.09 -63.41 -20.06
C MET A 945 -7.30 -63.47 -18.54
N THR A 946 -8.54 -63.53 -18.10
CA THR A 946 -8.88 -63.75 -16.69
C THR A 946 -9.47 -65.15 -16.51
N ILE A 947 -9.07 -65.81 -15.42
CA ILE A 947 -9.53 -67.17 -15.07
C ILE A 947 -9.81 -67.29 -13.57
N THR A 948 -10.64 -68.25 -13.19
CA THR A 948 -10.76 -68.75 -11.81
C THR A 948 -10.11 -70.13 -11.73
N VAL A 949 -9.13 -70.31 -10.84
CA VAL A 949 -8.49 -71.61 -10.57
C VAL A 949 -8.85 -72.11 -9.18
N ILE A 950 -9.31 -73.36 -9.09
CA ILE A 950 -9.55 -74.05 -7.82
C ILE A 950 -8.52 -75.18 -7.71
N LYS A 951 -7.81 -75.24 -6.58
CA LYS A 951 -6.91 -76.33 -6.18
C LYS A 951 -7.38 -76.84 -4.81
N ASN A 952 -7.97 -78.04 -4.76
CA ASN A 952 -8.51 -78.64 -3.54
C ASN A 952 -7.50 -79.50 -2.77
#